data_AF-G2XEI1-F1
#
_entry.id   AF-G2XEI1-F1
#
_cell.length_a   1.000
_cell.length_b   1.000
_cell.length_c   1.000
_cell.angle_alpha   90.00
_cell.angle_beta   90.00
_cell.angle_gamma   90.00
#
_symmetry.space_group_name_H-M   'P 1'
#
loop_
_entity.id
_entity.type
_entity.pdbx_description
1 polymer ?
#
loop_
_entity_poly.entity_id
_entity_poly.type
_entity_poly.pdbx_seq_one_letter_code
_entity_poly.pdbx_strand_id
1 'polypeptide(L)'
;MLPFLISAVALASAASATTHAGIPTVSFELSSDGSLDFSTIATIIVDEKNADAVDTDGLTLIPPTLLDFAGTFAEDLVSVLDFKVAVKVGSAASAGANAIFLTLGDKSDYLDVAGRQTSEGYSLEIAAEEGITITGASPLGVWWGTRTIVQQLLLHKGALPLGQAHDAPGWHERGMMLDMARHWFPADFLIEMCSYMSFFKQNTLQAHLSDNLYNNAVIYSYERQMDLYAAFRLFSDDPRVEGLNRRQNESYTREVWDDIQTRCAARGVTILPEIEAPGHALVFSQWKPEIGMTSDYSLLNVSHPDTIPVMKEVWEVFLPWFQSKVVHIGADEYRDNSLTEDELADEYTLFCNELNKFIKEKSGKQTYISRGAPGAKLFRPYIFDSTNATNNAAQEEAMIEGHIAPQWFDYGPNGTTVLEAYWAWRNGLPALADKQWGGELTEEEYAGLFEALQPFVPDQNLDRRIPSQGPTILDYDFATGRGCQGKFKDVSENRYHAASSCGSTDEGVILQEGCEVTTPLSSKGRNYTMSFSIKPTSDAKGPIFTGGDSALWHGNGTVDSVMAWSGDNLYALNYTFPVGEWTNASLIAKGDRTFLDVGEGEPMEFKTILGIIGTSFKEKEGGESVVVVIQVLLLARTVVGKNVRPWTHTVLKPCLDRALRINHAIFTCLSPAAAPRRDATRPSIFVQLDAHTVMTTPRPPRVSSGEASIPRGRQAYAEGQYKTAIEHFTLVANACSCNRGGRRERCKCKDFEKVAQDGASIFKEAMHKCSCDASRKYKKCHEPSHIQALDYRAAVFEKMGRLDLAKKDAAWLLEIAPRSLEVA
;
A
#
# COMPACT_ATOMS: atom_id res chain seq x y z
N MET A 1 -41.76 -58.30 -35.66
CA MET A 1 -41.44 -57.04 -34.96
C MET A 1 -40.05 -57.19 -34.38
N LEU A 2 -39.22 -56.14 -34.42
CA LEU A 2 -37.77 -56.24 -34.19
C LEU A 2 -37.40 -56.26 -32.69
N PRO A 3 -36.30 -56.94 -32.31
CA PRO A 3 -35.66 -56.80 -31.00
C PRO A 3 -34.74 -55.56 -30.95
N PHE A 4 -34.21 -55.30 -29.76
CA PHE A 4 -33.31 -54.17 -29.45
C PHE A 4 -32.05 -54.13 -30.33
N LEU A 5 -31.65 -52.92 -30.71
CA LEU A 5 -30.29 -52.58 -31.13
C LEU A 5 -29.64 -51.73 -30.02
N ILE A 6 -28.58 -52.25 -29.41
CA ILE A 6 -27.77 -51.50 -28.44
C ILE A 6 -26.63 -50.84 -29.20
N SER A 7 -26.73 -49.53 -29.43
CA SER A 7 -25.57 -48.71 -29.80
C SER A 7 -24.95 -48.17 -28.52
N ALA A 8 -23.80 -48.71 -28.14
CA ALA A 8 -23.01 -48.16 -27.04
C ALA A 8 -22.38 -46.83 -27.49
N VAL A 9 -22.92 -45.71 -27.02
CA VAL A 9 -22.23 -44.42 -27.09
C VAL A 9 -21.06 -44.51 -26.11
N ALA A 10 -19.84 -44.48 -26.64
CA ALA A 10 -18.63 -44.42 -25.83
C ALA A 10 -18.52 -43.01 -25.22
N LEU A 11 -19.06 -42.83 -24.01
CA LEU A 11 -18.76 -41.69 -23.15
C LEU A 11 -17.29 -41.78 -22.71
N ALA A 12 -16.40 -41.33 -23.59
CA ALA A 12 -15.01 -41.06 -23.27
C ALA A 12 -14.96 -39.78 -22.41
N SER A 13 -15.28 -39.91 -21.13
CA SER A 13 -15.10 -38.84 -20.14
C SER A 13 -13.62 -38.64 -19.86
N ALA A 14 -12.92 -38.03 -20.80
CA ALA A 14 -11.69 -37.30 -20.50
C ALA A 14 -12.11 -36.13 -19.61
N ALA A 15 -11.95 -36.28 -18.29
CA ALA A 15 -11.99 -35.15 -17.39
C ALA A 15 -10.74 -34.32 -17.69
N SER A 16 -10.89 -33.23 -18.45
CA SER A 16 -9.82 -32.23 -18.53
C SER A 16 -9.54 -31.76 -17.11
N ALA A 17 -8.27 -31.76 -16.72
CA ALA A 17 -7.86 -31.21 -15.44
C ALA A 17 -7.80 -29.70 -15.59
N THR A 18 -8.81 -29.00 -15.07
CA THR A 18 -8.75 -27.54 -14.93
C THR A 18 -7.67 -27.16 -13.92
N THR A 19 -6.82 -26.21 -14.29
CA THR A 19 -5.86 -25.59 -13.39
C THR A 19 -6.27 -24.15 -13.12
N HIS A 20 -6.44 -23.81 -11.85
CA HIS A 20 -6.70 -22.46 -11.37
C HIS A 20 -5.42 -21.90 -10.75
N ALA A 21 -4.81 -20.91 -11.38
CA ALA A 21 -3.59 -20.28 -10.89
C ALA A 21 -3.44 -18.86 -11.45
N GLY A 22 -3.06 -17.90 -10.60
CA GLY A 22 -2.98 -16.47 -10.94
C GLY A 22 -3.73 -15.60 -9.95
N ILE A 23 -3.53 -14.29 -10.04
CA ILE A 23 -4.30 -13.25 -9.33
C ILE A 23 -4.67 -12.17 -10.36
N PRO A 24 -5.93 -12.02 -10.77
CA PRO A 24 -7.08 -12.87 -10.48
C PRO A 24 -6.93 -14.33 -10.93
N THR A 25 -7.75 -15.19 -10.34
CA THR A 25 -7.95 -16.57 -10.78
C THR A 25 -8.36 -16.60 -12.25
N VAL A 26 -7.72 -17.45 -13.04
CA VAL A 26 -8.16 -17.79 -14.41
C VAL A 26 -8.44 -19.28 -14.47
N SER A 27 -9.56 -19.66 -15.08
CA SER A 27 -9.91 -21.06 -15.35
C SER A 27 -9.23 -21.52 -16.65
N PHE A 28 -8.24 -22.40 -16.53
CA PHE A 28 -7.49 -22.93 -17.67
C PHE A 28 -7.75 -24.44 -17.84
N GLU A 29 -8.28 -24.84 -19.00
CA GLU A 29 -8.54 -26.23 -19.37
C GLU A 29 -7.31 -26.83 -20.05
N LEU A 30 -6.69 -27.86 -19.45
CA LEU A 30 -5.55 -28.55 -20.04
C LEU A 30 -5.98 -29.40 -21.25
N SER A 31 -5.25 -29.26 -22.36
CA SER A 31 -5.41 -30.10 -23.56
C SER A 31 -4.55 -31.37 -23.50
N SER A 32 -3.47 -31.36 -22.71
CA SER A 32 -2.59 -32.50 -22.46
C SER A 32 -1.69 -32.26 -21.24
N ASP A 33 -0.97 -33.28 -20.80
CA ASP A 33 0.11 -33.16 -19.79
C ASP A 33 1.38 -32.43 -20.32
N GLY A 34 1.31 -31.84 -21.52
CA GLY A 34 2.41 -31.15 -22.19
C GLY A 34 2.60 -29.70 -21.73
N SER A 35 3.74 -29.12 -22.10
CA SER A 35 4.02 -27.69 -21.94
C SER A 35 4.79 -27.11 -23.13
N LEU A 36 4.56 -25.83 -23.39
CA LEU A 36 5.33 -24.99 -24.32
C LEU A 36 6.51 -24.38 -23.57
N ASP A 37 7.73 -24.62 -24.04
CA ASP A 37 8.93 -23.93 -23.56
C ASP A 37 8.95 -22.51 -24.15
N PHE A 38 8.67 -21.50 -23.32
CA PHE A 38 8.60 -20.11 -23.76
C PHE A 38 9.93 -19.56 -24.30
N SER A 39 11.06 -20.20 -24.00
CA SER A 39 12.35 -19.81 -24.59
C SER A 39 12.45 -20.05 -26.10
N THR A 40 11.48 -20.79 -26.67
CA THR A 40 11.33 -20.98 -28.12
C THR A 40 10.64 -19.80 -28.83
N ILE A 41 9.93 -18.93 -28.10
CA ILE A 41 9.23 -17.77 -28.66
C ILE A 41 10.22 -16.75 -29.21
N ALA A 42 9.99 -16.28 -30.45
CA ALA A 42 10.89 -15.37 -31.15
C ALA A 42 10.22 -14.07 -31.62
N THR A 43 8.88 -13.98 -31.63
CA THR A 43 8.15 -12.80 -32.14
C THR A 43 6.74 -12.71 -31.53
N ILE A 44 6.32 -11.49 -31.18
CA ILE A 44 4.91 -11.12 -30.99
C ILE A 44 4.38 -10.62 -32.34
N ILE A 45 3.28 -11.19 -32.82
CA ILE A 45 2.64 -10.85 -34.09
C ILE A 45 1.26 -10.26 -33.78
N VAL A 46 1.09 -9.00 -34.12
CA VAL A 46 -0.18 -8.27 -34.04
C VAL A 46 -0.93 -8.45 -35.36
N ASP A 47 -2.22 -8.82 -35.30
CA ASP A 47 -3.05 -8.98 -36.50
C ASP A 47 -3.12 -7.67 -37.30
N GLU A 48 -2.69 -7.73 -38.56
CA GLU A 48 -2.69 -6.62 -39.51
C GLU A 48 -4.07 -5.97 -39.75
N LYS A 49 -5.16 -6.66 -39.40
CA LYS A 49 -6.52 -6.12 -39.43
C LYS A 49 -6.86 -5.25 -38.22
N ASN A 50 -6.19 -5.50 -37.10
CA ASN A 50 -6.57 -5.01 -35.76
C ASN A 50 -5.47 -4.17 -35.08
N ALA A 51 -4.29 -4.02 -35.71
CA ALA A 51 -3.13 -3.35 -35.11
C ALA A 51 -3.43 -1.92 -34.61
N ASP A 52 -4.14 -1.13 -35.41
CA ASP A 52 -4.55 0.25 -35.08
C ASP A 52 -5.89 0.33 -34.32
N ALA A 53 -6.49 -0.80 -33.94
CA ALA A 53 -7.76 -0.81 -33.19
C ALA A 53 -7.54 -0.43 -31.72
N VAL A 54 -8.53 0.24 -31.12
CA VAL A 54 -8.56 0.73 -29.73
C VAL A 54 -9.81 0.24 -29.01
N ASP A 55 -9.82 0.19 -27.67
CA ASP A 55 -11.09 0.01 -26.93
C ASP A 55 -11.91 1.30 -26.92
N THR A 56 -13.17 1.22 -27.38
CA THR A 56 -14.12 2.34 -27.36
C THR A 56 -15.00 2.37 -26.12
N ASP A 57 -15.02 1.31 -25.31
CA ASP A 57 -16.02 1.11 -24.28
C ASP A 57 -15.49 1.55 -22.90
N GLY A 58 -14.29 1.11 -22.49
CA GLY A 58 -13.67 1.43 -21.20
C GLY A 58 -13.43 2.93 -20.95
N LEU A 59 -13.24 3.32 -19.68
CA LEU A 59 -13.34 4.73 -19.23
C LEU A 59 -12.38 5.75 -19.87
N THR A 60 -11.26 5.34 -20.47
CA THR A 60 -10.25 6.26 -21.02
C THR A 60 -10.68 6.92 -22.34
N LEU A 61 -10.23 8.16 -22.56
CA LEU A 61 -10.30 8.90 -23.84
C LEU A 61 -8.99 8.80 -24.64
N ILE A 62 -7.94 8.20 -24.07
CA ILE A 62 -6.66 7.87 -24.71
C ILE A 62 -6.41 6.35 -24.69
N PRO A 63 -7.33 5.51 -25.21
CA PRO A 63 -7.13 4.07 -25.27
C PRO A 63 -5.92 3.73 -26.17
N PRO A 64 -4.95 2.92 -25.71
CA PRO A 64 -3.87 2.45 -26.56
C PRO A 64 -4.38 1.55 -27.69
N THR A 65 -3.63 1.48 -28.78
CA THR A 65 -3.90 0.51 -29.84
C THR A 65 -3.47 -0.91 -29.44
N LEU A 66 -3.94 -1.91 -30.18
CA LEU A 66 -3.45 -3.28 -30.04
C LEU A 66 -1.93 -3.38 -30.26
N LEU A 67 -1.37 -2.56 -31.15
CA LEU A 67 0.07 -2.47 -31.39
C LEU A 67 0.83 -1.82 -30.22
N ASP A 68 0.26 -0.79 -29.58
CA ASP A 68 0.86 -0.15 -28.40
C ASP A 68 0.95 -1.13 -27.23
N PHE A 69 -0.16 -1.82 -26.92
CA PHE A 69 -0.18 -2.86 -25.87
C PHE A 69 0.79 -4.01 -26.16
N ALA A 70 0.98 -4.38 -27.43
CA ALA A 70 1.98 -5.37 -27.83
C ALA A 70 3.42 -4.87 -27.59
N GLY A 71 3.67 -3.57 -27.76
CA GLY A 71 4.91 -2.90 -27.39
C GLY A 71 5.17 -2.97 -25.89
N THR A 72 4.23 -2.49 -25.06
CA THR A 72 4.34 -2.52 -23.60
C THR A 72 4.51 -3.96 -23.07
N PHE A 73 3.83 -4.94 -23.66
CA PHE A 73 4.01 -6.35 -23.29
C PHE A 73 5.41 -6.89 -23.63
N ALA A 74 6.01 -6.47 -24.75
CA ALA A 74 7.40 -6.83 -25.07
C ALA A 74 8.40 -6.21 -24.08
N GLU A 75 8.16 -4.98 -23.63
CA GLU A 75 8.96 -4.32 -22.60
C GLU A 75 8.80 -5.01 -21.23
N ASP A 76 7.59 -5.41 -20.87
CA ASP A 76 7.30 -6.14 -19.63
C ASP A 76 8.05 -7.48 -19.58
N LEU A 77 8.06 -8.25 -20.69
CA LEU A 77 8.81 -9.51 -20.80
C LEU A 77 10.34 -9.30 -20.63
N VAL A 78 10.88 -8.17 -21.10
CA VAL A 78 12.28 -7.81 -20.85
C VAL A 78 12.49 -7.44 -19.38
N SER A 79 11.60 -6.64 -18.79
CA SER A 79 11.75 -6.17 -17.40
C SER A 79 11.64 -7.27 -16.36
N VAL A 80 10.81 -8.30 -16.62
CA VAL A 80 10.51 -9.39 -15.67
C VAL A 80 11.36 -10.64 -15.91
N LEU A 81 11.67 -10.98 -17.16
CA LEU A 81 12.29 -12.26 -17.54
C LEU A 81 13.65 -12.12 -18.26
N ASP A 82 14.15 -10.89 -18.48
CA ASP A 82 15.23 -10.55 -19.43
C ASP A 82 14.97 -11.09 -20.86
N PHE A 83 13.70 -11.32 -21.20
CA PHE A 83 13.30 -12.04 -22.40
C PHE A 83 12.98 -11.06 -23.54
N LYS A 84 13.87 -11.01 -24.54
CA LYS A 84 13.80 -10.06 -25.65
C LYS A 84 13.09 -10.66 -26.86
N VAL A 85 11.84 -10.23 -27.07
CA VAL A 85 10.98 -10.62 -28.20
C VAL A 85 10.77 -9.43 -29.15
N ALA A 86 10.70 -9.68 -30.45
CA ALA A 86 10.40 -8.64 -31.45
C ALA A 86 8.90 -8.54 -31.70
N VAL A 87 8.34 -7.33 -31.66
CA VAL A 87 6.96 -7.06 -32.11
C VAL A 87 6.94 -6.86 -33.62
N LYS A 88 5.94 -7.42 -34.31
CA LYS A 88 5.67 -7.26 -35.74
C LYS A 88 4.17 -7.19 -35.99
N VAL A 89 3.77 -6.56 -37.10
CA VAL A 89 2.41 -6.65 -37.64
C VAL A 89 2.39 -7.73 -38.73
N GLY A 90 1.33 -8.55 -38.78
CA GLY A 90 1.19 -9.63 -39.76
C GLY A 90 -0.14 -10.39 -39.61
N SER A 91 -0.32 -11.48 -40.35
CA SER A 91 -1.53 -12.32 -40.27
C SER A 91 -1.30 -13.59 -39.44
N ALA A 92 -2.38 -14.27 -39.04
CA ALA A 92 -2.32 -15.54 -38.32
C ALA A 92 -1.45 -16.59 -39.03
N ALA A 93 -1.42 -16.60 -40.37
CA ALA A 93 -0.58 -17.50 -41.17
C ALA A 93 0.93 -17.17 -41.13
N SER A 94 1.32 -16.07 -40.46
CA SER A 94 2.72 -15.76 -40.13
C SER A 94 3.09 -16.13 -38.67
N ALA A 95 2.10 -16.50 -37.86
CA ALA A 95 2.29 -17.14 -36.57
C ALA A 95 2.42 -18.67 -36.72
N GLY A 96 2.84 -19.31 -35.63
CA GLY A 96 3.14 -20.73 -35.50
C GLY A 96 3.96 -20.93 -34.22
N ALA A 97 4.33 -22.17 -33.89
CA ALA A 97 4.93 -22.60 -32.62
C ALA A 97 5.85 -21.60 -31.87
N ASN A 98 6.68 -20.85 -32.58
CA ASN A 98 7.65 -19.88 -32.04
C ASN A 98 7.11 -18.43 -31.93
N ALA A 99 5.79 -18.21 -31.90
CA ALA A 99 5.18 -16.88 -31.88
C ALA A 99 4.05 -16.73 -30.85
N ILE A 100 3.80 -15.48 -30.47
CA ILE A 100 2.56 -15.06 -29.79
C ILE A 100 1.74 -14.27 -30.81
N PHE A 101 0.51 -14.70 -31.11
CA PHE A 101 -0.42 -13.98 -31.97
C PHE A 101 -1.43 -13.19 -31.15
N LEU A 102 -1.61 -11.91 -31.46
CA LEU A 102 -2.51 -10.98 -30.77
C LEU A 102 -3.58 -10.50 -31.75
N THR A 103 -4.85 -10.79 -31.48
CA THR A 103 -5.98 -10.41 -32.34
C THR A 103 -7.27 -10.17 -31.55
N LEU A 104 -8.36 -9.84 -32.25
CA LEU A 104 -9.67 -9.51 -31.68
C LEU A 104 -10.75 -10.50 -32.15
N GLY A 105 -11.65 -10.88 -31.25
CA GLY A 105 -12.80 -11.75 -31.50
C GLY A 105 -14.13 -10.99 -31.59
N ASP A 106 -15.26 -11.69 -31.49
CA ASP A 106 -16.55 -11.02 -31.29
C ASP A 106 -16.71 -10.65 -29.81
N LYS A 107 -17.17 -9.42 -29.54
CA LYS A 107 -17.48 -8.96 -28.18
C LYS A 107 -18.70 -9.68 -27.59
N SER A 108 -19.51 -10.36 -28.42
CA SER A 108 -20.67 -11.13 -27.95
C SER A 108 -20.34 -12.31 -27.06
N ASP A 109 -19.12 -12.83 -27.17
CA ASP A 109 -18.73 -14.09 -26.53
C ASP A 109 -18.31 -13.87 -25.06
N TYR A 110 -18.02 -12.62 -24.69
CA TYR A 110 -17.49 -12.23 -23.38
C TYR A 110 -18.53 -11.47 -22.55
N LEU A 111 -18.95 -12.07 -21.44
CA LEU A 111 -19.97 -11.53 -20.53
C LEU A 111 -19.41 -11.34 -19.11
N ASP A 112 -19.89 -10.30 -18.42
CA ASP A 112 -19.65 -10.05 -16.98
C ASP A 112 -20.64 -10.86 -16.08
N VAL A 113 -20.56 -10.75 -14.73
CA VAL A 113 -21.47 -11.54 -13.86
C VAL A 113 -22.94 -11.12 -13.95
N ALA A 114 -23.24 -9.94 -14.47
CA ALA A 114 -24.61 -9.50 -14.77
C ALA A 114 -25.07 -9.92 -16.18
N GLY A 115 -24.24 -10.66 -16.93
CA GLY A 115 -24.54 -11.11 -18.29
C GLY A 115 -24.44 -10.00 -19.35
N ARG A 116 -23.72 -8.91 -19.05
CA ARG A 116 -23.52 -7.76 -19.95
C ARG A 116 -22.25 -7.98 -20.79
N GLN A 117 -22.27 -7.59 -22.06
CA GLN A 117 -21.09 -7.72 -22.94
C GLN A 117 -19.96 -6.79 -22.48
N THR A 118 -18.74 -7.32 -22.36
CA THR A 118 -17.56 -6.57 -21.89
C THR A 118 -16.46 -6.47 -22.95
N SER A 119 -15.79 -5.31 -23.04
CA SER A 119 -14.60 -5.11 -23.89
C SER A 119 -13.33 -5.72 -23.29
N GLU A 120 -13.38 -6.17 -22.04
CA GLU A 120 -12.22 -6.60 -21.25
C GLU A 120 -12.03 -8.12 -21.21
N GLY A 121 -12.94 -8.89 -21.81
CA GLY A 121 -12.80 -10.35 -21.93
C GLY A 121 -11.75 -10.76 -22.95
N TYR A 122 -11.20 -11.97 -22.80
CA TYR A 122 -10.28 -12.57 -23.75
C TYR A 122 -10.31 -14.10 -23.71
N SER A 123 -9.98 -14.71 -24.84
CA SER A 123 -9.61 -16.12 -24.96
C SER A 123 -8.09 -16.24 -25.10
N LEU A 124 -7.53 -17.28 -24.49
CA LEU A 124 -6.11 -17.63 -24.53
C LEU A 124 -5.98 -19.09 -24.96
N GLU A 125 -5.20 -19.35 -26.00
CA GLU A 125 -4.86 -20.68 -26.50
C GLU A 125 -3.34 -20.89 -26.43
N ILE A 126 -2.89 -22.05 -25.93
CA ILE A 126 -1.48 -22.43 -25.85
C ILE A 126 -1.32 -23.85 -26.43
N ALA A 127 -0.71 -23.94 -27.61
CA ALA A 127 -0.59 -25.18 -28.38
C ALA A 127 0.82 -25.36 -28.98
N ALA A 128 1.21 -26.61 -29.21
CA ALA A 128 2.61 -26.95 -29.52
C ALA A 128 3.04 -26.67 -30.97
N GLU A 129 2.11 -26.64 -31.93
CA GLU A 129 2.41 -26.39 -33.35
C GLU A 129 2.04 -24.95 -33.77
N GLU A 130 1.09 -24.34 -33.06
CA GLU A 130 0.51 -23.01 -33.31
C GLU A 130 1.12 -21.90 -32.44
N GLY A 131 1.66 -22.23 -31.26
CA GLY A 131 2.28 -21.28 -30.34
C GLY A 131 1.30 -20.77 -29.27
N ILE A 132 1.23 -19.44 -29.09
CA ILE A 132 0.29 -18.80 -28.17
C ILE A 132 -0.62 -17.87 -28.98
N THR A 133 -1.93 -17.94 -28.79
CA THR A 133 -2.89 -16.96 -29.33
C THR A 133 -3.63 -16.28 -28.19
N ILE A 134 -3.73 -14.95 -28.25
CA ILE A 134 -4.58 -14.14 -27.36
C ILE A 134 -5.59 -13.40 -28.24
N THR A 135 -6.87 -13.71 -28.04
CA THR A 135 -8.00 -13.14 -28.77
C THR A 135 -8.85 -12.32 -27.80
N GLY A 136 -8.79 -11.00 -27.87
CA GLY A 136 -9.54 -10.12 -26.97
C GLY A 136 -10.90 -9.69 -27.53
N ALA A 137 -11.83 -9.39 -26.62
CA ALA A 137 -13.06 -8.67 -26.94
C ALA A 137 -12.79 -7.23 -27.43
N SER A 138 -11.66 -6.66 -26.99
CA SER A 138 -11.02 -5.44 -27.48
C SER A 138 -9.50 -5.52 -27.22
N PRO A 139 -8.70 -4.52 -27.62
CA PRO A 139 -7.28 -4.44 -27.25
C PRO A 139 -7.03 -4.46 -25.73
N LEU A 140 -7.95 -3.93 -24.93
CA LEU A 140 -7.87 -3.98 -23.47
C LEU A 140 -8.06 -5.42 -22.93
N GLY A 141 -8.94 -6.20 -23.57
CA GLY A 141 -9.05 -7.64 -23.30
C GLY A 141 -7.76 -8.39 -23.64
N VAL A 142 -7.14 -8.11 -24.79
CA VAL A 142 -5.82 -8.69 -25.13
C VAL A 142 -4.78 -8.32 -24.08
N TRP A 143 -4.75 -7.07 -23.62
CA TRP A 143 -3.84 -6.62 -22.56
C TRP A 143 -4.02 -7.43 -21.26
N TRP A 144 -5.24 -7.68 -20.82
CA TRP A 144 -5.50 -8.56 -19.66
C TRP A 144 -5.04 -10.00 -19.88
N GLY A 145 -5.17 -10.53 -21.10
CA GLY A 145 -4.56 -11.80 -21.51
C GLY A 145 -3.03 -11.81 -21.39
N THR A 146 -2.35 -10.71 -21.73
CA THR A 146 -0.89 -10.61 -21.51
C THR A 146 -0.51 -10.69 -20.03
N ARG A 147 -1.32 -10.13 -19.12
CA ARG A 147 -1.07 -10.20 -17.67
C ARG A 147 -1.07 -11.67 -17.22
N THR A 148 -2.07 -12.42 -17.65
CA THR A 148 -2.17 -13.86 -17.38
C THR A 148 -0.96 -14.63 -17.93
N ILE A 149 -0.50 -14.35 -19.15
CA ILE A 149 0.73 -14.97 -19.67
C ILE A 149 1.96 -14.68 -18.78
N VAL A 150 2.20 -13.43 -18.38
CA VAL A 150 3.33 -13.10 -17.49
C VAL A 150 3.22 -13.84 -16.16
N GLN A 151 2.02 -13.93 -15.57
CA GLN A 151 1.80 -14.68 -14.32
C GLN A 151 2.04 -16.19 -14.49
N GLN A 152 1.55 -16.82 -15.56
CA GLN A 152 1.82 -18.25 -15.81
C GLN A 152 3.31 -18.51 -16.04
N LEU A 153 4.03 -17.62 -16.73
CA LEU A 153 5.48 -17.73 -16.94
C LEU A 153 6.26 -17.71 -15.62
N LEU A 154 5.83 -16.90 -14.65
CA LEU A 154 6.44 -16.83 -13.32
C LEU A 154 6.14 -18.10 -12.50
N LEU A 155 4.87 -18.51 -12.44
CA LEU A 155 4.43 -19.67 -11.66
C LEU A 155 5.03 -20.98 -12.19
N HIS A 156 5.04 -21.16 -13.51
CA HIS A 156 5.55 -22.36 -14.20
C HIS A 156 7.00 -22.23 -14.69
N LYS A 157 7.71 -21.15 -14.35
CA LYS A 157 9.14 -20.92 -14.62
C LYS A 157 9.51 -21.06 -16.11
N GLY A 158 8.65 -20.51 -16.98
CA GLY A 158 8.81 -20.52 -18.44
C GLY A 158 8.23 -21.73 -19.19
N ALA A 159 7.73 -22.76 -18.51
CA ALA A 159 7.10 -23.93 -19.12
C ALA A 159 5.57 -23.83 -19.06
N LEU A 160 4.96 -23.16 -20.03
CA LEU A 160 3.50 -22.91 -20.04
C LEU A 160 2.71 -24.19 -20.32
N PRO A 161 1.70 -24.55 -19.51
CA PRO A 161 0.84 -25.71 -19.79
C PRO A 161 0.10 -25.57 -21.14
N LEU A 162 -0.07 -26.69 -21.86
CA LEU A 162 -0.86 -26.69 -23.10
C LEU A 162 -2.35 -26.79 -22.80
N GLY A 163 -3.16 -25.93 -23.43
CA GLY A 163 -4.58 -25.80 -23.12
C GLY A 163 -5.19 -24.48 -23.56
N GLN A 164 -6.35 -24.16 -22.98
CA GLN A 164 -7.13 -22.97 -23.32
C GLN A 164 -7.74 -22.33 -22.06
N ALA A 165 -7.99 -21.02 -22.12
CA ALA A 165 -8.80 -20.29 -21.14
C ALA A 165 -9.72 -19.29 -21.84
N HIS A 166 -10.87 -19.05 -21.22
CA HIS A 166 -11.82 -18.00 -21.60
C HIS A 166 -12.14 -17.20 -20.33
N ASP A 167 -11.80 -15.92 -20.32
CA ASP A 167 -11.78 -15.09 -19.11
C ASP A 167 -12.41 -13.72 -19.35
N ALA A 168 -13.08 -13.18 -18.33
CA ALA A 168 -13.75 -11.89 -18.36
C ALA A 168 -13.92 -11.37 -16.93
N PRO A 169 -13.84 -10.05 -16.69
CA PRO A 169 -14.06 -9.49 -15.37
C PRO A 169 -15.53 -9.57 -14.97
N GLY A 170 -15.79 -9.90 -13.70
CA GLY A 170 -17.14 -9.86 -13.14
C GLY A 170 -17.77 -8.46 -13.14
N TRP A 171 -16.98 -7.40 -12.96
CA TRP A 171 -17.45 -6.00 -12.99
C TRP A 171 -16.53 -5.08 -13.79
N HIS A 172 -17.09 -4.01 -14.35
CA HIS A 172 -16.36 -3.10 -15.23
C HIS A 172 -15.36 -2.21 -14.47
N GLU A 173 -15.73 -1.63 -13.33
CA GLU A 173 -14.86 -0.71 -12.58
C GLU A 173 -14.14 -1.42 -11.44
N ARG A 174 -12.80 -1.48 -11.52
CA ARG A 174 -11.98 -2.25 -10.59
C ARG A 174 -10.73 -1.46 -10.20
N GLY A 175 -10.60 -1.11 -8.93
CA GLY A 175 -9.36 -0.50 -8.43
C GLY A 175 -9.50 0.18 -7.08
N MET A 176 -8.87 1.36 -6.96
CA MET A 176 -8.77 2.12 -5.72
C MET A 176 -8.89 3.63 -5.94
N MET A 177 -9.29 4.35 -4.90
CA MET A 177 -9.21 5.79 -4.79
C MET A 177 -8.01 6.14 -3.89
N LEU A 178 -7.23 7.13 -4.28
CA LEU A 178 -6.14 7.68 -3.49
C LEU A 178 -6.47 9.13 -3.09
N ASP A 179 -6.49 9.41 -1.79
CA ASP A 179 -6.53 10.76 -1.22
C ASP A 179 -5.21 11.48 -1.51
N MET A 180 -5.13 12.05 -2.70
CA MET A 180 -4.02 12.87 -3.14
C MET A 180 -4.13 14.29 -2.59
N ALA A 181 -5.19 14.64 -1.85
CA ALA A 181 -5.43 15.97 -1.35
C ALA A 181 -4.81 16.18 0.04
N ARG A 182 -5.07 15.28 1.00
CA ARG A 182 -4.52 15.38 2.37
C ARG A 182 -3.07 14.89 2.47
N HIS A 183 -2.55 14.15 1.47
CA HIS A 183 -1.13 13.81 1.30
C HIS A 183 -0.67 14.01 -0.15
N TRP A 184 0.55 14.53 -0.38
CA TRP A 184 1.11 14.73 -1.73
C TRP A 184 1.90 13.51 -2.22
N PHE A 185 1.83 13.23 -3.53
CA PHE A 185 2.50 12.10 -4.16
C PHE A 185 3.30 12.55 -5.40
N PRO A 186 4.53 12.04 -5.61
CA PRO A 186 5.26 12.28 -6.85
C PRO A 186 4.65 11.50 -8.03
N ALA A 187 4.77 12.05 -9.24
CA ALA A 187 4.18 11.46 -10.45
C ALA A 187 4.58 10.00 -10.69
N ASP A 188 5.87 9.67 -10.55
CA ASP A 188 6.37 8.30 -10.72
C ASP A 188 5.69 7.30 -9.78
N PHE A 189 5.38 7.68 -8.53
CA PHE A 189 4.67 6.77 -7.59
C PHE A 189 3.27 6.41 -8.09
N LEU A 190 2.54 7.38 -8.67
CA LEU A 190 1.20 7.16 -9.22
C LEU A 190 1.26 6.20 -10.43
N ILE A 191 2.30 6.34 -11.25
CA ILE A 191 2.51 5.53 -12.46
C ILE A 191 2.99 4.11 -12.08
N GLU A 192 3.88 3.99 -11.10
CA GLU A 192 4.25 2.71 -10.48
C GLU A 192 3.01 2.00 -9.90
N MET A 193 2.12 2.73 -9.21
CA MET A 193 0.84 2.21 -8.71
C MET A 193 -0.10 1.77 -9.84
N CYS A 194 -0.16 2.50 -10.97
CA CYS A 194 -0.91 2.05 -12.14
C CYS A 194 -0.35 0.74 -12.73
N SER A 195 0.97 0.57 -12.83
CA SER A 195 1.55 -0.71 -13.27
C SER A 195 1.24 -1.85 -12.28
N TYR A 196 1.26 -1.53 -10.98
CA TYR A 196 0.90 -2.46 -9.92
C TYR A 196 -0.56 -2.94 -9.99
N MET A 197 -1.51 -2.02 -10.14
CA MET A 197 -2.94 -2.31 -10.34
C MET A 197 -3.18 -3.11 -11.63
N SER A 198 -2.56 -2.69 -12.73
CA SER A 198 -2.64 -3.32 -14.06
C SER A 198 -2.21 -4.79 -14.04
N PHE A 199 -1.14 -5.13 -13.34
CA PHE A 199 -0.65 -6.51 -13.26
C PHE A 199 -1.67 -7.47 -12.63
N PHE A 200 -2.54 -6.97 -11.77
CA PHE A 200 -3.66 -7.70 -11.16
C PHE A 200 -5.02 -7.35 -11.81
N LYS A 201 -5.02 -6.84 -13.06
CA LYS A 201 -6.21 -6.54 -13.89
C LYS A 201 -7.20 -5.52 -13.31
N GLN A 202 -6.75 -4.65 -12.40
CA GLN A 202 -7.48 -3.44 -12.03
C GLN A 202 -7.24 -2.34 -13.08
N ASN A 203 -8.27 -1.53 -13.32
CA ASN A 203 -8.36 -0.62 -14.47
C ASN A 203 -8.71 0.83 -14.12
N THR A 204 -8.98 1.16 -12.85
CA THR A 204 -9.40 2.52 -12.45
C THR A 204 -8.69 2.98 -11.17
N LEU A 205 -7.92 4.06 -11.27
CA LEU A 205 -7.34 4.79 -10.14
C LEU A 205 -8.07 6.12 -9.98
N GLN A 206 -8.92 6.24 -8.96
CA GLN A 206 -9.58 7.51 -8.66
C GLN A 206 -8.60 8.44 -7.92
N ALA A 207 -8.39 9.62 -8.50
CA ALA A 207 -7.50 10.64 -7.98
C ALA A 207 -8.32 11.73 -7.28
N HIS A 208 -8.28 11.74 -5.96
CA HIS A 208 -8.97 12.73 -5.13
C HIS A 208 -8.09 13.98 -4.98
N LEU A 209 -8.37 15.02 -5.80
CA LEU A 209 -7.42 16.11 -6.07
C LEU A 209 -7.60 17.36 -5.19
N SER A 210 -8.64 17.44 -4.35
CA SER A 210 -8.92 18.62 -3.52
C SER A 210 -9.67 18.29 -2.23
N ASP A 211 -9.16 18.73 -1.07
CA ASP A 211 -9.73 18.47 0.26
C ASP A 211 -9.03 19.37 1.31
N ASN A 212 -9.42 19.22 2.58
CA ASN A 212 -8.80 19.78 3.77
C ASN A 212 -8.73 18.79 4.94
N LEU A 213 -7.82 19.03 5.88
CA LEU A 213 -7.87 18.32 7.16
C LEU A 213 -9.15 18.68 7.93
N TYR A 214 -9.54 17.84 8.89
CA TYR A 214 -10.77 18.01 9.66
C TYR A 214 -10.89 19.41 10.29
N ASN A 215 -11.89 20.18 9.84
CA ASN A 215 -12.13 21.54 10.32
C ASN A 215 -13.03 21.54 11.56
N ASN A 216 -12.46 21.78 12.74
CA ASN A 216 -13.26 21.94 13.96
C ASN A 216 -13.78 23.38 14.10
N ALA A 217 -14.73 23.74 13.24
CA ALA A 217 -15.28 25.10 13.14
C ALA A 217 -15.93 25.62 14.44
N VAL A 218 -16.28 24.73 15.38
CA VAL A 218 -16.84 25.08 16.70
C VAL A 218 -15.78 25.72 17.62
N ILE A 219 -14.48 25.42 17.42
CA ILE A 219 -13.39 25.91 18.27
C ILE A 219 -12.31 26.71 17.51
N TYR A 220 -12.26 26.62 16.18
CA TYR A 220 -11.29 27.33 15.35
C TYR A 220 -11.81 28.73 14.97
N SER A 221 -11.02 29.77 15.29
CA SER A 221 -11.27 31.12 14.77
C SER A 221 -11.13 31.14 13.25
N TYR A 222 -11.68 32.17 12.60
CA TYR A 222 -11.60 32.36 11.15
C TYR A 222 -10.15 32.22 10.64
N GLU A 223 -9.19 32.88 11.29
CA GLU A 223 -7.78 32.84 10.92
C GLU A 223 -7.21 31.42 10.98
N ARG A 224 -7.69 30.58 11.92
CA ARG A 224 -7.27 29.19 12.03
C ARG A 224 -7.90 28.29 10.98
N GLN A 225 -9.17 28.50 10.64
CA GLN A 225 -9.80 27.76 9.54
C GLN A 225 -9.08 28.10 8.20
N MET A 226 -8.72 29.37 8.00
CA MET A 226 -8.01 29.84 6.80
C MET A 226 -6.50 29.49 6.77
N ASP A 227 -5.94 29.03 7.88
CA ASP A 227 -4.56 28.52 8.03
C ASP A 227 -4.47 26.99 8.00
N LEU A 228 -5.61 26.29 8.16
CA LEU A 228 -5.67 24.84 8.15
C LEU A 228 -5.21 24.27 6.79
N TYR A 229 -4.54 23.12 6.83
CA TYR A 229 -4.04 22.47 5.61
C TYR A 229 -5.21 22.05 4.72
N ALA A 230 -5.28 22.70 3.56
CA ALA A 230 -6.10 22.35 2.42
C ALA A 230 -5.22 22.35 1.16
N ALA A 231 -5.62 21.60 0.14
CA ALA A 231 -4.89 21.51 -1.13
C ALA A 231 -5.84 21.39 -2.32
N PHE A 232 -5.35 21.82 -3.48
CA PHE A 232 -5.91 21.54 -4.81
C PHE A 232 -4.71 21.19 -5.69
N ARG A 233 -4.72 20.00 -6.31
CA ARG A 233 -3.47 19.37 -6.81
C ARG A 233 -3.12 19.65 -8.27
N LEU A 234 -3.97 20.31 -9.05
CA LEU A 234 -3.63 20.72 -10.42
C LEU A 234 -3.28 22.21 -10.42
N PHE A 235 -2.07 22.57 -10.84
CA PHE A 235 -1.62 23.96 -10.93
C PHE A 235 -1.78 24.50 -12.36
N SER A 236 -2.58 25.56 -12.52
CA SER A 236 -2.71 26.30 -13.78
C SER A 236 -2.35 27.78 -13.59
N ASP A 237 -1.81 28.38 -14.64
CA ASP A 237 -1.54 29.81 -14.79
C ASP A 237 -2.70 30.59 -15.44
N ASP A 238 -3.85 29.95 -15.67
CA ASP A 238 -5.06 30.62 -16.16
C ASP A 238 -5.54 31.67 -15.13
N PRO A 239 -5.67 32.97 -15.49
CA PRO A 239 -6.06 34.03 -14.56
C PRO A 239 -7.38 33.79 -13.81
N ARG A 240 -8.25 32.92 -14.33
CA ARG A 240 -9.51 32.53 -13.68
C ARG A 240 -9.32 31.75 -12.38
N VAL A 241 -8.17 31.09 -12.18
CA VAL A 241 -7.84 30.35 -10.94
C VAL A 241 -6.64 30.93 -10.21
N GLU A 242 -6.25 32.18 -10.50
CA GLU A 242 -5.16 32.88 -9.83
C GLU A 242 -5.40 32.93 -8.30
N GLY A 243 -4.55 32.25 -7.54
CA GLY A 243 -4.61 32.17 -6.07
C GLY A 243 -5.21 30.89 -5.50
N LEU A 244 -5.79 29.99 -6.32
CA LEU A 244 -6.35 28.71 -5.85
C LEU A 244 -5.27 27.80 -5.26
N ASN A 245 -4.18 27.59 -5.99
CA ASN A 245 -3.06 26.72 -5.58
C ASN A 245 -2.13 27.40 -4.56
N ARG A 246 -2.56 27.50 -3.29
CA ARG A 246 -1.70 27.96 -2.18
C ARG A 246 -0.47 27.06 -1.93
N ARG A 247 -0.41 25.87 -2.55
CA ARG A 247 0.64 24.84 -2.41
C ARG A 247 1.21 24.42 -3.78
N GLN A 248 1.72 25.39 -4.53
CA GLN A 248 2.24 25.17 -5.90
C GLN A 248 3.34 24.10 -5.97
N ASN A 249 4.20 23.98 -4.94
CA ASN A 249 5.24 22.96 -4.86
C ASN A 249 4.69 21.53 -4.63
N GLU A 250 3.44 21.41 -4.20
CA GLU A 250 2.74 20.15 -3.96
C GLU A 250 1.60 19.97 -4.99
N SER A 251 1.81 20.40 -6.24
CA SER A 251 0.80 20.39 -7.33
C SER A 251 1.43 19.94 -8.66
N TYR A 252 0.64 19.31 -9.52
CA TYR A 252 1.06 18.88 -10.87
C TYR A 252 0.77 19.99 -11.89
N THR A 253 1.69 20.21 -12.84
CA THR A 253 1.42 21.03 -14.03
C THR A 253 0.62 20.21 -15.06
N ARG A 254 0.19 20.86 -16.14
CA ARG A 254 -0.56 20.22 -17.24
C ARG A 254 0.21 19.03 -17.84
N GLU A 255 1.50 19.22 -18.07
CA GLU A 255 2.38 18.25 -18.72
C GLU A 255 2.61 17.02 -17.84
N VAL A 256 2.79 17.23 -16.53
CA VAL A 256 2.93 16.15 -15.55
C VAL A 256 1.63 15.36 -15.42
N TRP A 257 0.48 16.04 -15.45
CA TRP A 257 -0.83 15.41 -15.37
C TRP A 257 -1.20 14.62 -16.63
N ASP A 258 -0.85 15.10 -17.83
CA ASP A 258 -1.01 14.33 -19.07
C ASP A 258 -0.04 13.12 -19.12
N ASP A 259 1.20 13.21 -18.61
CA ASP A 259 2.12 12.06 -18.54
C ASP A 259 1.61 10.95 -17.60
N ILE A 260 1.16 11.30 -16.39
CA ILE A 260 0.54 10.35 -15.44
C ILE A 260 -0.60 9.59 -16.11
N GLN A 261 -1.55 10.32 -16.71
CA GLN A 261 -2.70 9.72 -17.40
C GLN A 261 -2.26 8.83 -18.57
N THR A 262 -1.27 9.27 -19.36
CA THR A 262 -0.78 8.52 -20.53
C THR A 262 -0.07 7.23 -20.13
N ARG A 263 0.83 7.27 -19.13
CA ARG A 263 1.57 6.08 -18.67
C ARG A 263 0.69 5.09 -17.90
N CYS A 264 -0.36 5.56 -17.22
CA CYS A 264 -1.41 4.69 -16.68
C CYS A 264 -2.27 4.05 -17.80
N ALA A 265 -2.72 4.82 -18.79
CA ALA A 265 -3.54 4.33 -19.89
C ALA A 265 -2.80 3.30 -20.76
N ALA A 266 -1.50 3.50 -21.01
CA ALA A 266 -0.61 2.52 -21.68
C ALA A 266 -0.57 1.15 -20.99
N ARG A 267 -0.99 1.07 -19.72
CA ARG A 267 -1.11 -0.14 -18.91
C ARG A 267 -2.56 -0.51 -18.60
N GLY A 268 -3.54 0.04 -19.33
CA GLY A 268 -4.96 -0.26 -19.16
C GLY A 268 -5.61 0.36 -17.91
N VAL A 269 -4.95 1.30 -17.24
CA VAL A 269 -5.50 2.00 -16.06
C VAL A 269 -5.94 3.42 -16.42
N THR A 270 -7.22 3.70 -16.22
CA THR A 270 -7.78 5.05 -16.34
C THR A 270 -7.63 5.80 -15.02
N ILE A 271 -7.17 7.05 -15.07
CA ILE A 271 -7.31 7.97 -13.94
C ILE A 271 -8.74 8.50 -13.93
N LEU A 272 -9.48 8.32 -12.83
CA LEU A 272 -10.78 8.95 -12.59
C LEU A 272 -10.57 10.19 -11.70
N PRO A 273 -10.56 11.41 -12.27
CA PRO A 273 -10.25 12.61 -11.50
C PRO A 273 -11.46 13.12 -10.73
N GLU A 274 -11.21 13.61 -9.53
CA GLU A 274 -12.20 14.15 -8.62
C GLU A 274 -11.86 15.57 -8.18
N ILE A 275 -12.85 16.47 -8.27
CA ILE A 275 -12.81 17.78 -7.62
C ILE A 275 -14.00 17.83 -6.66
N GLU A 276 -13.69 17.95 -5.37
CA GLU A 276 -14.65 17.84 -4.27
C GLU A 276 -15.30 19.18 -3.93
N ALA A 277 -16.63 19.21 -3.96
CA ALA A 277 -17.49 20.29 -3.50
C ALA A 277 -18.95 19.79 -3.42
N PRO A 278 -19.82 20.33 -2.53
CA PRO A 278 -19.63 21.50 -1.70
C PRO A 278 -19.20 21.20 -0.25
N GLY A 279 -19.06 19.92 0.12
CA GLY A 279 -18.28 19.50 1.28
C GLY A 279 -16.78 19.62 1.01
N HIS A 280 -15.95 19.47 2.06
CA HIS A 280 -14.48 19.36 1.96
C HIS A 280 -13.77 20.43 1.12
N ALA A 281 -14.40 21.60 1.00
CA ALA A 281 -14.12 22.62 -0.01
C ALA A 281 -13.30 23.80 0.53
N LEU A 282 -12.60 23.65 1.66
CA LEU A 282 -11.87 24.76 2.31
C LEU A 282 -10.82 25.38 1.39
N VAL A 283 -10.25 24.66 0.42
CA VAL A 283 -9.31 25.25 -0.55
C VAL A 283 -9.98 26.32 -1.41
N PHE A 284 -11.25 26.15 -1.77
CA PHE A 284 -12.03 27.14 -2.50
C PHE A 284 -12.44 28.30 -1.59
N SER A 285 -12.85 28.04 -0.35
CA SER A 285 -13.09 29.09 0.66
C SER A 285 -11.83 29.90 0.98
N GLN A 286 -10.65 29.27 1.00
CA GLN A 286 -9.36 29.93 1.22
C GLN A 286 -8.95 30.85 0.05
N TRP A 287 -9.48 30.59 -1.15
CA TRP A 287 -9.29 31.40 -2.35
C TRP A 287 -10.37 32.50 -2.52
N LYS A 288 -11.62 32.17 -2.15
CA LYS A 288 -12.83 33.01 -2.23
C LYS A 288 -13.61 32.94 -0.91
N PRO A 289 -13.21 33.69 0.13
CA PRO A 289 -13.86 33.64 1.44
C PRO A 289 -15.37 33.93 1.41
N GLU A 290 -15.83 34.68 0.40
CA GLU A 290 -17.22 35.05 0.17
C GLU A 290 -18.17 33.88 -0.16
N ILE A 291 -17.67 32.77 -0.71
CA ILE A 291 -18.48 31.58 -1.01
C ILE A 291 -18.45 30.52 0.10
N GLY A 292 -17.67 30.72 1.17
CA GLY A 292 -17.61 29.80 2.32
C GLY A 292 -18.78 29.97 3.28
N MET A 293 -19.20 28.89 3.95
CA MET A 293 -20.16 28.99 5.05
C MET A 293 -19.49 29.61 6.27
N THR A 294 -20.01 30.74 6.76
CA THR A 294 -19.43 31.45 7.93
C THR A 294 -19.46 30.66 9.24
N SER A 295 -20.26 29.58 9.30
CA SER A 295 -20.33 28.60 10.38
C SER A 295 -19.28 27.48 10.29
N ASP A 296 -18.76 27.19 9.10
CA ASP A 296 -17.77 26.14 8.81
C ASP A 296 -17.16 26.37 7.41
N TYR A 297 -15.98 26.98 7.34
CA TYR A 297 -15.37 27.35 6.04
C TYR A 297 -14.91 26.16 5.21
N SER A 298 -14.99 24.92 5.72
CA SER A 298 -14.80 23.71 4.90
C SER A 298 -16.01 23.33 4.04
N LEU A 299 -17.10 24.08 4.14
CA LEU A 299 -18.32 23.91 3.37
C LEU A 299 -18.59 25.16 2.52
N LEU A 300 -19.01 24.97 1.26
CA LEU A 300 -19.45 26.09 0.43
C LEU A 300 -20.89 26.47 0.73
N ASN A 301 -21.17 27.76 0.81
CA ASN A 301 -22.53 28.29 0.81
C ASN A 301 -23.11 28.16 -0.60
N VAL A 302 -23.73 27.03 -0.91
CA VAL A 302 -24.30 26.74 -2.25
C VAL A 302 -25.41 27.72 -2.66
N SER A 303 -26.05 28.38 -1.69
CA SER A 303 -27.08 29.41 -1.89
C SER A 303 -26.48 30.81 -2.15
N HIS A 304 -25.17 31.01 -2.00
CA HIS A 304 -24.50 32.25 -2.40
C HIS A 304 -24.40 32.32 -3.95
N PRO A 305 -24.79 33.45 -4.58
CA PRO A 305 -24.98 33.52 -6.04
C PRO A 305 -23.72 33.21 -6.86
N ASP A 306 -22.54 33.47 -6.30
CA ASP A 306 -21.26 33.27 -6.99
C ASP A 306 -20.69 31.84 -6.83
N THR A 307 -21.24 31.00 -5.94
CA THR A 307 -20.69 29.67 -5.65
C THR A 307 -20.75 28.73 -6.86
N ILE A 308 -21.91 28.63 -7.52
CA ILE A 308 -22.06 27.81 -8.73
C ILE A 308 -21.24 28.40 -9.91
N PRO A 309 -21.23 29.71 -10.18
CA PRO A 309 -20.30 30.34 -11.12
C PRO A 309 -18.82 30.02 -10.88
N VAL A 310 -18.30 30.19 -9.65
CA VAL A 310 -16.90 29.92 -9.31
C VAL A 310 -16.54 28.44 -9.53
N MET A 311 -17.39 27.51 -9.07
CA MET A 311 -17.12 26.09 -9.28
C MET A 311 -17.20 25.69 -10.77
N LYS A 312 -18.08 26.30 -11.56
CA LYS A 312 -18.10 26.12 -13.02
C LYS A 312 -16.86 26.70 -13.70
N GLU A 313 -16.30 27.80 -13.20
CA GLU A 313 -15.06 28.39 -13.70
C GLU A 313 -13.84 27.48 -13.40
N VAL A 314 -13.74 26.92 -12.20
CA VAL A 314 -12.76 25.87 -11.85
C VAL A 314 -12.89 24.67 -12.78
N TRP A 315 -14.11 24.14 -12.97
CA TRP A 315 -14.34 23.05 -13.91
C TRP A 315 -14.00 23.45 -15.36
N GLU A 316 -14.23 24.69 -15.80
CA GLU A 316 -13.86 25.10 -17.17
C GLU A 316 -12.35 25.16 -17.42
N VAL A 317 -11.54 25.44 -16.39
CA VAL A 317 -10.07 25.39 -16.49
C VAL A 317 -9.55 23.95 -16.54
N PHE A 318 -10.07 23.06 -15.68
CA PHE A 318 -9.50 21.72 -15.47
C PHE A 318 -10.19 20.58 -16.22
N LEU A 319 -11.47 20.70 -16.63
CA LEU A 319 -12.18 19.67 -17.40
C LEU A 319 -11.47 19.25 -18.72
N PRO A 320 -10.76 20.15 -19.45
CA PRO A 320 -9.94 19.76 -20.60
C PRO A 320 -8.65 19.00 -20.28
N TRP A 321 -8.31 18.81 -18.99
CA TRP A 321 -7.13 18.05 -18.53
C TRP A 321 -7.42 16.57 -18.34
N PHE A 322 -8.70 16.21 -18.27
CA PHE A 322 -9.14 14.88 -17.86
C PHE A 322 -9.33 13.97 -19.08
N GLN A 323 -8.50 12.94 -19.18
CA GLN A 323 -8.50 11.95 -20.27
C GLN A 323 -9.44 10.77 -19.97
N SER A 324 -10.51 11.02 -19.20
CA SER A 324 -11.54 10.07 -18.80
C SER A 324 -12.92 10.46 -19.38
N LYS A 325 -13.79 9.48 -19.62
CA LYS A 325 -15.20 9.66 -20.02
C LYS A 325 -16.10 10.08 -18.85
N VAL A 326 -15.63 9.88 -17.63
CA VAL A 326 -16.30 10.19 -16.36
C VAL A 326 -15.39 11.07 -15.51
N VAL A 327 -15.96 11.99 -14.73
CA VAL A 327 -15.26 12.74 -13.67
C VAL A 327 -16.07 12.64 -12.38
N HIS A 328 -15.43 12.71 -11.23
CA HIS A 328 -16.13 12.71 -9.95
C HIS A 328 -16.31 14.17 -9.46
N ILE A 329 -17.52 14.53 -9.04
CA ILE A 329 -17.83 15.87 -8.51
C ILE A 329 -17.89 15.91 -6.97
N GLY A 330 -17.53 14.79 -6.33
CA GLY A 330 -17.47 14.68 -4.87
C GLY A 330 -18.86 14.73 -4.24
N ALA A 331 -19.15 15.85 -3.59
CA ALA A 331 -20.36 16.20 -2.88
C ALA A 331 -20.67 15.27 -1.70
N ASP A 332 -19.64 14.84 -0.98
CA ASP A 332 -19.79 14.10 0.27
C ASP A 332 -19.94 15.04 1.49
N GLU A 333 -20.27 14.46 2.66
CA GLU A 333 -20.37 15.08 4.02
C GLU A 333 -21.09 16.46 4.20
N TYR A 334 -21.66 17.06 3.15
CA TYR A 334 -22.25 18.39 3.16
C TYR A 334 -23.45 18.50 4.12
N ARG A 335 -23.52 19.65 4.82
CA ARG A 335 -24.46 19.90 5.91
C ARG A 335 -24.73 21.39 6.06
N ASP A 336 -25.99 21.77 6.19
CA ASP A 336 -26.38 23.03 6.83
C ASP A 336 -27.34 22.72 7.98
N ASN A 337 -26.99 23.16 9.18
CA ASN A 337 -27.79 22.97 10.40
C ASN A 337 -28.86 24.07 10.58
N SER A 338 -28.94 25.05 9.68
CA SER A 338 -29.96 26.10 9.64
C SER A 338 -31.15 25.77 8.72
N LEU A 339 -30.98 24.81 7.81
CA LEU A 339 -32.01 24.30 6.90
C LEU A 339 -32.74 23.08 7.48
N THR A 340 -33.94 22.78 6.96
CA THR A 340 -34.57 21.47 7.12
C THR A 340 -33.95 20.43 6.18
N GLU A 341 -34.23 19.13 6.40
CA GLU A 341 -33.69 18.04 5.56
C GLU A 341 -34.16 18.14 4.10
N ASP A 342 -35.40 18.58 3.86
CA ASP A 342 -35.94 18.78 2.51
C ASP A 342 -35.29 20.02 1.82
N GLU A 343 -35.12 21.14 2.53
CA GLU A 343 -34.44 22.34 2.00
C GLU A 343 -32.95 22.08 1.69
N LEU A 344 -32.25 21.37 2.59
CA LEU A 344 -30.87 20.94 2.36
C LEU A 344 -30.75 19.99 1.16
N ALA A 345 -31.73 19.08 0.99
CA ALA A 345 -31.77 18.20 -0.17
C ALA A 345 -31.98 18.97 -1.47
N ASP A 346 -32.89 19.96 -1.51
CA ASP A 346 -33.15 20.79 -2.69
C ASP A 346 -31.92 21.64 -3.09
N GLU A 347 -31.27 22.34 -2.15
CA GLU A 347 -30.08 23.15 -2.45
C GLU A 347 -28.89 22.30 -2.92
N TYR A 348 -28.62 21.18 -2.24
CA TYR A 348 -27.59 20.21 -2.62
C TYR A 348 -27.86 19.63 -4.02
N THR A 349 -29.12 19.28 -4.29
CA THR A 349 -29.55 18.74 -5.60
C THR A 349 -29.41 19.76 -6.71
N LEU A 350 -29.69 21.04 -6.44
CA LEU A 350 -29.50 22.13 -7.40
C LEU A 350 -28.02 22.30 -7.77
N PHE A 351 -27.13 22.37 -6.76
CA PHE A 351 -25.69 22.48 -6.96
C PHE A 351 -25.13 21.34 -7.83
N CYS A 352 -25.41 20.09 -7.43
CA CYS A 352 -24.89 18.91 -8.12
C CYS A 352 -25.44 18.78 -9.57
N ASN A 353 -26.71 19.09 -9.79
CA ASN A 353 -27.30 19.07 -11.13
C ASN A 353 -26.72 20.16 -12.05
N GLU A 354 -26.48 21.37 -11.54
CA GLU A 354 -25.91 22.45 -12.35
C GLU A 354 -24.42 22.22 -12.67
N LEU A 355 -23.66 21.49 -11.85
CA LEU A 355 -22.31 21.01 -12.21
C LEU A 355 -22.36 19.88 -13.25
N ASN A 356 -23.15 18.81 -13.01
CA ASN A 356 -23.34 17.70 -13.95
C ASN A 356 -23.76 18.20 -15.35
N LYS A 357 -24.79 19.03 -15.40
CA LYS A 357 -25.27 19.68 -16.64
C LYS A 357 -24.15 20.46 -17.33
N PHE A 358 -23.40 21.29 -16.60
CA PHE A 358 -22.31 22.08 -17.18
C PHE A 358 -21.19 21.20 -17.74
N ILE A 359 -20.73 20.20 -16.98
CA ILE A 359 -19.70 19.24 -17.40
C ILE A 359 -20.14 18.51 -18.68
N LYS A 360 -21.39 18.05 -18.71
CA LYS A 360 -22.00 17.34 -19.85
C LYS A 360 -22.18 18.24 -21.07
N GLU A 361 -22.65 19.48 -20.90
CA GLU A 361 -22.79 20.48 -21.98
C GLU A 361 -21.42 20.94 -22.53
N LYS A 362 -20.38 21.00 -21.70
CA LYS A 362 -19.02 21.42 -22.09
C LYS A 362 -18.16 20.33 -22.73
N SER A 363 -18.35 19.07 -22.34
CA SER A 363 -17.41 17.98 -22.68
C SER A 363 -18.03 16.65 -23.10
N GLY A 364 -19.35 16.47 -22.91
CA GLY A 364 -20.01 15.18 -23.11
C GLY A 364 -19.71 14.11 -22.04
N LYS A 365 -18.79 14.37 -21.10
CA LYS A 365 -18.47 13.45 -19.99
C LYS A 365 -19.68 13.23 -19.06
N GLN A 366 -19.65 12.10 -18.36
CA GLN A 366 -20.56 11.81 -17.25
C GLN A 366 -19.96 12.26 -15.90
N THR A 367 -20.79 12.34 -14.87
CA THR A 367 -20.36 12.68 -13.50
C THR A 367 -20.72 11.60 -12.49
N TYR A 368 -19.76 11.21 -11.66
CA TYR A 368 -19.98 10.43 -10.44
C TYR A 368 -20.00 11.34 -9.20
N ILE A 369 -20.59 10.84 -8.11
CA ILE A 369 -20.92 11.61 -6.90
C ILE A 369 -20.98 10.66 -5.70
N SER A 370 -20.42 11.07 -4.55
CA SER A 370 -20.28 10.25 -3.34
C SER A 370 -21.61 9.97 -2.65
N ARG A 371 -22.60 10.85 -2.81
CA ARG A 371 -23.96 10.73 -2.26
C ARG A 371 -24.97 11.24 -3.28
N GLY A 372 -26.19 10.74 -3.24
CA GLY A 372 -27.23 11.11 -4.22
C GLY A 372 -28.43 11.79 -3.56
N ALA A 373 -29.32 12.34 -4.39
CA ALA A 373 -30.68 12.69 -3.97
C ALA A 373 -31.79 12.21 -4.95
N PRO A 374 -31.76 10.95 -5.44
CA PRO A 374 -32.80 10.38 -6.30
C PRO A 374 -34.20 10.51 -5.65
N GLY A 375 -35.07 11.31 -6.28
CA GLY A 375 -36.40 11.60 -5.76
C GLY A 375 -36.45 12.73 -4.71
N ALA A 376 -35.49 13.66 -4.73
CA ALA A 376 -35.40 14.82 -3.83
C ALA A 376 -35.31 14.46 -2.34
N LYS A 377 -34.58 13.38 -2.02
CA LYS A 377 -34.25 12.96 -0.66
C LYS A 377 -32.82 12.46 -0.59
N LEU A 378 -32.08 12.84 0.44
CA LEU A 378 -30.68 12.44 0.64
C LEU A 378 -30.53 10.92 0.68
N PHE A 379 -30.08 10.35 -0.42
CA PHE A 379 -29.81 8.93 -0.57
C PHE A 379 -28.41 8.63 -0.06
N ARG A 380 -28.39 7.93 1.07
CA ARG A 380 -27.21 7.25 1.59
C ARG A 380 -27.37 5.79 1.17
N PRO A 381 -26.52 5.23 0.29
CA PRO A 381 -26.61 3.83 -0.15
C PRO A 381 -26.10 2.90 0.95
N TYR A 382 -26.70 2.94 2.13
CA TYR A 382 -26.03 2.62 3.39
C TYR A 382 -25.43 1.21 3.42
N ILE A 383 -24.09 1.18 3.41
CA ILE A 383 -23.21 0.23 4.09
C ILE A 383 -23.54 -1.24 3.82
N PHE A 384 -22.68 -1.89 3.01
CA PHE A 384 -22.65 -3.34 2.83
C PHE A 384 -22.81 -4.06 4.18
N ASP A 385 -23.91 -4.79 4.35
CA ASP A 385 -24.24 -5.52 5.56
C ASP A 385 -23.33 -6.76 5.64
N SER A 386 -22.25 -6.61 6.40
CA SER A 386 -21.29 -7.67 6.70
C SER A 386 -21.84 -8.76 7.65
N THR A 387 -23.09 -8.65 8.08
CA THR A 387 -23.76 -9.61 8.98
C THR A 387 -24.91 -10.36 8.30
N ASN A 388 -25.55 -9.78 7.28
CA ASN A 388 -26.59 -10.42 6.49
C ASN A 388 -26.49 -10.06 5.00
N ALA A 389 -25.91 -10.97 4.21
CA ALA A 389 -25.73 -10.78 2.77
C ALA A 389 -27.03 -10.53 1.99
N THR A 390 -28.21 -10.93 2.50
CA THR A 390 -29.50 -10.67 1.81
C THR A 390 -29.96 -9.21 1.88
N ASN A 391 -29.25 -8.36 2.62
CA ASN A 391 -29.50 -6.92 2.66
C ASN A 391 -28.66 -6.15 1.63
N ASN A 392 -27.71 -6.84 0.97
CA ASN A 392 -26.88 -6.29 -0.09
C ASN A 392 -27.52 -6.54 -1.46
N ALA A 393 -27.14 -5.77 -2.48
CA ALA A 393 -27.49 -6.07 -3.86
C ALA A 393 -26.84 -7.41 -4.29
N ALA A 394 -27.52 -8.14 -5.17
CA ALA A 394 -26.98 -9.36 -5.76
C ALA A 394 -25.82 -9.01 -6.72
N GLN A 395 -24.86 -9.92 -6.87
CA GLN A 395 -23.70 -9.70 -7.76
C GLN A 395 -24.11 -9.50 -9.23
N GLU A 396 -25.23 -10.13 -9.64
CA GLU A 396 -25.82 -10.06 -10.98
C GLU A 396 -26.70 -8.81 -11.21
N GLU A 397 -26.76 -7.87 -10.26
CA GLU A 397 -27.50 -6.61 -10.42
C GLU A 397 -26.81 -5.72 -11.45
N ALA A 398 -27.46 -5.54 -12.61
CA ALA A 398 -26.91 -4.85 -13.78
C ALA A 398 -26.59 -3.36 -13.56
N MET A 399 -27.03 -2.77 -12.45
CA MET A 399 -26.68 -1.42 -12.00
C MET A 399 -25.39 -1.34 -11.16
N ILE A 400 -24.75 -2.47 -10.82
CA ILE A 400 -23.43 -2.48 -10.16
C ILE A 400 -22.34 -2.40 -11.24
N GLU A 401 -21.72 -1.24 -11.39
CA GLU A 401 -20.60 -1.09 -12.32
C GLU A 401 -19.29 -1.67 -11.78
N GLY A 402 -19.12 -1.72 -10.45
CA GLY A 402 -17.99 -2.38 -9.80
C GLY A 402 -17.68 -1.82 -8.42
N HIS A 403 -16.39 -1.71 -8.10
CA HIS A 403 -15.90 -1.26 -6.79
C HIS A 403 -14.55 -0.54 -6.88
N ILE A 404 -14.46 0.60 -6.22
CA ILE A 404 -13.23 1.40 -6.03
C ILE A 404 -12.95 1.49 -4.52
N ALA A 405 -11.82 0.92 -4.06
CA ALA A 405 -11.44 0.93 -2.64
C ALA A 405 -10.78 2.25 -2.22
N PRO A 406 -11.33 3.02 -1.26
CA PRO A 406 -10.73 4.30 -0.87
C PRO A 406 -9.53 4.16 0.06
N GLN A 407 -8.55 5.05 -0.12
CA GLN A 407 -7.44 5.30 0.80
C GLN A 407 -7.42 6.77 1.21
N TRP A 408 -7.88 7.06 2.43
CA TRP A 408 -7.89 8.41 3.02
C TRP A 408 -6.67 8.65 3.92
N PHE A 409 -6.22 9.90 4.02
CA PHE A 409 -5.13 10.34 4.91
C PHE A 409 -5.60 11.44 5.87
N ASP A 410 -6.60 11.14 6.70
CA ASP A 410 -7.24 12.05 7.67
C ASP A 410 -6.26 12.78 8.59
N TYR A 411 -5.16 12.12 8.96
CA TYR A 411 -4.08 12.68 9.79
C TYR A 411 -3.16 13.66 9.05
N GLY A 412 -3.36 13.83 7.74
CA GLY A 412 -2.70 14.81 6.89
C GLY A 412 -1.29 14.43 6.44
N PRO A 413 -0.56 15.38 5.84
CA PRO A 413 0.66 15.09 5.07
C PRO A 413 1.73 14.43 5.94
N ASN A 414 1.86 14.87 7.20
CA ASN A 414 2.85 14.37 8.15
C ASN A 414 2.50 13.00 8.76
N GLY A 415 1.30 12.46 8.54
CA GLY A 415 0.83 11.20 9.15
C GLY A 415 1.39 9.93 8.50
N THR A 416 1.87 10.03 7.25
CA THR A 416 2.40 8.90 6.49
C THR A 416 3.61 9.31 5.65
N THR A 417 4.12 8.41 4.80
CA THR A 417 4.98 8.75 3.66
C THR A 417 4.42 8.15 2.38
N VAL A 418 4.87 8.66 1.23
CA VAL A 418 4.53 8.18 -0.12
C VAL A 418 4.54 6.66 -0.23
N LEU A 419 5.62 6.01 0.21
CA LEU A 419 5.75 4.54 0.12
C LEU A 419 4.85 3.80 1.12
N GLU A 420 4.53 4.41 2.27
CA GLU A 420 3.65 3.79 3.26
C GLU A 420 2.19 3.75 2.80
N ALA A 421 1.77 4.66 1.91
CA ALA A 421 0.50 4.54 1.21
C ALA A 421 0.43 3.23 0.40
N TYR A 422 1.48 2.91 -0.37
CA TYR A 422 1.58 1.61 -1.04
C TYR A 422 1.56 0.45 -0.03
N TRP A 423 2.37 0.49 1.02
CA TRP A 423 2.46 -0.62 1.98
C TRP A 423 1.15 -0.94 2.72
N ALA A 424 0.23 0.02 2.85
CA ALA A 424 -1.12 -0.24 3.38
C ALA A 424 -1.96 -1.12 2.44
N TRP A 425 -1.89 -0.89 1.12
CA TRP A 425 -2.67 -1.63 0.12
C TRP A 425 -1.94 -2.82 -0.53
N ARG A 426 -0.60 -2.84 -0.49
CA ARG A 426 0.30 -3.84 -1.09
C ARG A 426 -0.15 -5.31 -0.97
N ASN A 427 -0.75 -5.70 0.16
CA ASN A 427 -1.18 -7.08 0.37
C ASN A 427 -2.70 -7.28 0.17
N GLY A 428 -3.50 -6.21 0.29
CA GLY A 428 -4.96 -6.27 0.18
C GLY A 428 -5.49 -6.00 -1.24
N LEU A 429 -4.78 -5.17 -2.01
CA LEU A 429 -5.22 -4.71 -3.32
C LEU A 429 -5.27 -5.84 -4.38
N PRO A 430 -4.33 -6.80 -4.42
CA PRO A 430 -4.44 -7.95 -5.34
C PRO A 430 -5.48 -8.99 -4.88
N ALA A 431 -5.66 -9.18 -3.56
CA ALA A 431 -6.73 -10.02 -3.03
C ALA A 431 -8.12 -9.44 -3.37
N LEU A 432 -8.24 -8.11 -3.30
CA LEU A 432 -9.41 -7.38 -3.77
C LEU A 432 -9.57 -7.48 -5.29
N ALA A 433 -8.48 -7.41 -6.06
CA ALA A 433 -8.51 -7.50 -7.51
C ALA A 433 -9.04 -8.86 -8.01
N ASP A 434 -8.63 -9.97 -7.37
CA ASP A 434 -9.21 -11.30 -7.62
C ASP A 434 -10.74 -11.27 -7.42
N LYS A 435 -11.21 -10.72 -6.30
CA LYS A 435 -12.65 -10.64 -6.01
C LYS A 435 -13.40 -9.65 -6.93
N GLN A 436 -12.79 -8.53 -7.31
CA GLN A 436 -13.30 -7.57 -8.30
C GLN A 436 -13.37 -8.15 -9.73
N TRP A 437 -12.61 -9.21 -10.02
CA TRP A 437 -12.67 -9.92 -11.29
C TRP A 437 -13.67 -11.10 -11.25
N GLY A 438 -14.21 -11.46 -10.08
CA GLY A 438 -15.07 -12.65 -9.91
C GLY A 438 -14.29 -13.94 -9.60
N GLY A 439 -13.04 -13.82 -9.14
CA GLY A 439 -12.19 -14.94 -8.75
C GLY A 439 -12.45 -15.47 -7.34
N GLU A 440 -12.17 -16.75 -7.13
CA GLU A 440 -12.56 -17.53 -5.94
C GLU A 440 -11.37 -17.96 -5.07
N LEU A 441 -10.22 -17.27 -5.14
CA LEU A 441 -9.06 -17.60 -4.29
C LEU A 441 -9.43 -17.60 -2.81
N THR A 442 -9.01 -18.64 -2.10
CA THR A 442 -8.99 -18.67 -0.63
C THR A 442 -7.77 -17.95 -0.06
N GLU A 443 -7.80 -17.62 1.24
CA GLU A 443 -6.67 -16.99 1.95
C GLU A 443 -5.40 -17.86 1.93
N GLU A 444 -5.55 -19.20 1.93
CA GLU A 444 -4.43 -20.16 1.91
C GLU A 444 -3.74 -20.20 0.54
N GLU A 445 -4.51 -20.18 -0.55
CA GLU A 445 -3.99 -20.15 -1.93
C GLU A 445 -3.37 -18.79 -2.27
N TYR A 446 -4.04 -17.70 -1.87
CA TYR A 446 -3.59 -16.34 -2.15
C TYR A 446 -2.18 -16.06 -1.66
N ALA A 447 -1.82 -16.50 -0.45
CA ALA A 447 -0.51 -16.23 0.13
C ALA A 447 0.65 -16.75 -0.73
N GLY A 448 0.53 -17.99 -1.25
CA GLY A 448 1.55 -18.60 -2.09
C GLY A 448 1.65 -17.96 -3.48
N LEU A 449 0.51 -17.64 -4.10
CA LEU A 449 0.44 -16.95 -5.38
C LEU A 449 1.01 -15.52 -5.28
N PHE A 450 0.66 -14.80 -4.23
CA PHE A 450 1.11 -13.43 -3.98
C PHE A 450 2.63 -13.37 -3.76
N GLU A 451 3.22 -14.26 -2.94
CA GLU A 451 4.67 -14.33 -2.78
C GLU A 451 5.41 -14.69 -4.08
N ALA A 452 4.79 -15.49 -4.96
CA ALA A 452 5.38 -15.86 -6.25
C ALA A 452 5.26 -14.78 -7.33
N LEU A 453 4.21 -13.95 -7.29
CA LEU A 453 3.86 -13.00 -8.36
C LEU A 453 4.25 -11.55 -8.04
N GLN A 454 3.96 -11.05 -6.83
CA GLN A 454 4.19 -9.66 -6.47
C GLN A 454 5.66 -9.18 -6.58
N PRO A 455 6.70 -10.02 -6.41
CA PRO A 455 8.09 -9.65 -6.71
C PRO A 455 8.39 -9.22 -8.14
N PHE A 456 7.51 -9.53 -9.09
CA PHE A 456 7.76 -9.52 -10.53
C PHE A 456 6.72 -8.72 -11.32
N VAL A 457 6.01 -7.81 -10.65
CA VAL A 457 5.15 -6.79 -11.28
C VAL A 457 6.04 -5.90 -12.17
N PRO A 458 5.77 -5.80 -13.49
CA PRO A 458 6.57 -4.99 -14.43
C PRO A 458 6.62 -3.50 -14.08
N ASP A 459 7.66 -2.79 -14.55
CA ASP A 459 7.72 -1.32 -14.63
C ASP A 459 7.36 -0.57 -13.32
N GLN A 460 7.72 -1.16 -12.18
CA GLN A 460 7.68 -0.51 -10.88
C GLN A 460 8.75 -1.10 -9.95
N ASN A 461 9.03 -0.39 -8.86
CA ASN A 461 9.80 -0.87 -7.73
C ASN A 461 9.30 -0.23 -6.42
N LEU A 462 8.00 -0.32 -6.14
CA LEU A 462 7.34 0.29 -4.97
C LEU A 462 7.85 -0.29 -3.63
N ASP A 463 8.26 -1.56 -3.64
CA ASP A 463 9.00 -2.19 -2.53
C ASP A 463 10.41 -1.61 -2.31
N ARG A 464 10.91 -0.80 -3.26
CA ARG A 464 12.29 -0.30 -3.38
C ARG A 464 13.29 -1.44 -3.11
N ARG A 465 13.21 -2.50 -3.92
CA ARG A 465 14.08 -3.68 -3.88
C ARG A 465 15.42 -3.37 -4.52
N ILE A 466 16.46 -4.03 -4.01
CA ILE A 466 17.80 -4.04 -4.58
C ILE A 466 18.19 -5.51 -4.75
N PRO A 467 18.57 -5.97 -5.96
CA PRO A 467 19.09 -7.32 -6.16
C PRO A 467 20.31 -7.59 -5.29
N SER A 468 20.45 -8.80 -4.74
CA SER A 468 21.61 -9.18 -3.95
C SER A 468 21.88 -10.68 -4.04
N GLN A 469 23.14 -11.05 -4.19
CA GLN A 469 23.61 -12.45 -4.16
C GLN A 469 23.65 -13.05 -2.75
N GLY A 470 23.67 -12.19 -1.71
CA GLY A 470 23.77 -12.59 -0.32
C GLY A 470 23.10 -11.59 0.64
N PRO A 471 23.26 -11.76 1.97
CA PRO A 471 22.64 -10.87 2.95
C PRO A 471 23.24 -9.45 2.92
N THR A 472 24.48 -9.27 2.49
CA THR A 472 25.12 -7.95 2.37
C THR A 472 24.77 -7.31 1.03
N ILE A 473 24.10 -6.16 1.03
CA ILE A 473 23.86 -5.39 -0.20
C ILE A 473 25.15 -4.69 -0.66
N LEU A 474 25.81 -3.98 0.27
CA LEU A 474 27.04 -3.23 0.03
C LEU A 474 27.92 -3.17 1.28
N ASP A 475 29.23 -3.05 1.08
CA ASP A 475 30.25 -2.84 2.11
C ASP A 475 31.38 -1.98 1.50
N TYR A 476 31.67 -0.82 2.10
CA TYR A 476 32.65 0.14 1.56
C TYR A 476 33.78 0.41 2.55
N ASP A 477 34.99 0.01 2.15
CA ASP A 477 36.23 0.41 2.81
C ASP A 477 36.74 1.74 2.24
N PHE A 478 36.29 2.87 2.80
CA PHE A 478 36.72 4.21 2.35
C PHE A 478 38.19 4.56 2.62
N ALA A 479 38.92 3.76 3.42
CA ALA A 479 40.32 4.03 3.76
C ALA A 479 41.32 3.23 2.90
N THR A 480 40.97 2.02 2.44
CA THR A 480 41.85 1.16 1.61
C THR A 480 41.18 0.55 0.39
N GLY A 481 39.87 0.76 0.18
CA GLY A 481 39.09 0.21 -0.94
C GLY A 481 39.07 1.04 -2.23
N ARG A 482 39.98 2.01 -2.42
CA ARG A 482 40.08 2.73 -3.72
C ARG A 482 40.51 1.75 -4.82
N GLY A 483 39.66 1.59 -5.83
CA GLY A 483 39.96 0.81 -7.03
C GLY A 483 40.68 1.63 -8.10
N CYS A 484 40.97 0.98 -9.24
CA CYS A 484 41.38 1.70 -10.45
C CYS A 484 40.31 2.74 -10.85
N GLN A 485 40.73 3.81 -11.51
CA GLN A 485 39.87 4.93 -11.92
C GLN A 485 39.18 5.70 -10.76
N GLY A 486 39.67 5.57 -9.52
CA GLY A 486 39.29 6.45 -8.40
C GLY A 486 37.97 6.11 -7.70
N LYS A 487 37.22 5.11 -8.18
CA LYS A 487 36.01 4.60 -7.52
C LYS A 487 36.31 3.88 -6.20
N PHE A 488 35.37 3.90 -5.26
CA PHE A 488 35.42 3.08 -4.07
C PHE A 488 34.82 1.70 -4.38
N LYS A 489 35.60 0.65 -4.13
CA LYS A 489 35.22 -0.72 -4.38
C LYS A 489 34.30 -1.21 -3.26
N ASP A 490 33.04 -1.47 -3.61
CA ASP A 490 32.18 -2.36 -2.82
C ASP A 490 32.84 -3.74 -2.70
N VAL A 491 33.04 -4.20 -1.46
CA VAL A 491 33.67 -5.50 -1.16
C VAL A 491 32.65 -6.62 -0.96
N SER A 492 31.35 -6.32 -1.06
CA SER A 492 30.29 -7.35 -1.15
C SER A 492 30.41 -8.20 -2.42
N GLU A 493 29.61 -9.25 -2.50
CA GLU A 493 29.52 -10.10 -3.69
C GLU A 493 28.87 -9.37 -4.89
N ASN A 494 28.07 -8.33 -4.63
CA ASN A 494 27.29 -7.58 -5.63
C ASN A 494 28.11 -6.57 -6.45
N ARG A 495 29.18 -6.01 -5.86
CA ARG A 495 30.12 -5.09 -6.53
C ARG A 495 29.46 -3.79 -7.00
N TYR A 496 28.57 -3.23 -6.19
CA TYR A 496 27.96 -1.90 -6.39
C TYR A 496 28.99 -0.77 -6.14
N HIS A 497 30.02 -0.67 -6.97
CA HIS A 497 31.16 0.24 -6.75
C HIS A 497 30.76 1.72 -6.86
N ALA A 498 31.00 2.50 -5.80
CA ALA A 498 30.65 3.91 -5.74
C ALA A 498 31.64 4.81 -6.49
N ALA A 499 31.12 5.81 -7.18
CA ALA A 499 31.89 6.96 -7.65
C ALA A 499 32.08 7.97 -6.51
N SER A 500 33.08 8.86 -6.62
CA SER A 500 33.21 10.00 -5.71
C SER A 500 34.02 11.13 -6.33
N SER A 501 33.59 12.37 -6.04
CA SER A 501 34.33 13.61 -6.30
C SER A 501 35.12 14.10 -5.07
N CYS A 502 35.01 13.43 -3.93
CA CYS A 502 35.57 13.87 -2.65
C CYS A 502 37.05 13.50 -2.45
N GLY A 503 37.71 14.32 -1.63
CA GLY A 503 39.00 13.99 -1.03
C GLY A 503 38.88 12.82 -0.04
N SER A 504 39.99 12.13 0.21
CA SER A 504 40.07 11.10 1.26
C SER A 504 41.42 11.12 1.95
N THR A 505 41.47 10.49 3.12
CA THR A 505 42.67 10.28 3.95
C THR A 505 42.71 8.82 4.42
N ASP A 506 43.74 8.44 5.16
CA ASP A 506 43.83 7.14 5.84
C ASP A 506 42.76 6.95 6.95
N GLU A 507 42.01 8.00 7.29
CA GLU A 507 40.83 7.91 8.16
C GLU A 507 39.54 7.57 7.38
N GLY A 508 39.44 7.95 6.10
CA GLY A 508 38.23 7.75 5.29
C GLY A 508 38.00 8.83 4.23
N VAL A 509 36.79 8.88 3.68
CA VAL A 509 36.37 9.94 2.75
C VAL A 509 36.00 11.22 3.51
N ILE A 510 36.36 12.39 2.97
CA ILE A 510 35.98 13.71 3.51
C ILE A 510 34.90 14.28 2.60
N LEU A 511 33.66 14.27 3.04
CA LEU A 511 32.60 15.03 2.39
C LEU A 511 32.85 16.53 2.66
N GLN A 512 32.74 17.35 1.62
CA GLN A 512 32.83 18.81 1.66
C GLN A 512 31.69 19.39 0.83
N GLU A 513 31.52 20.70 0.85
CA GLU A 513 30.57 21.35 -0.06
C GLU A 513 30.99 21.15 -1.52
N GLY A 514 30.05 20.76 -2.38
CA GLY A 514 30.33 20.46 -3.79
C GLY A 514 31.02 19.12 -4.06
N CYS A 515 31.08 18.18 -3.09
CA CYS A 515 31.53 16.81 -3.36
C CYS A 515 30.59 15.74 -2.77
N GLU A 516 30.59 14.57 -3.40
CA GLU A 516 29.68 13.45 -3.13
C GLU A 516 30.39 12.09 -3.15
N VAL A 517 29.70 11.07 -2.61
CA VAL A 517 29.97 9.65 -2.89
C VAL A 517 28.66 9.01 -3.36
N THR A 518 28.68 8.52 -4.60
CA THR A 518 27.47 8.15 -5.35
C THR A 518 27.52 6.67 -5.71
N THR A 519 26.58 5.91 -5.17
CA THR A 519 26.41 4.48 -5.45
C THR A 519 25.55 4.29 -6.70
N PRO A 520 25.52 3.11 -7.35
CA PRO A 520 24.61 2.83 -8.46
C PRO A 520 23.18 2.48 -8.00
N LEU A 521 22.79 2.86 -6.78
CA LEU A 521 21.53 2.47 -6.11
C LEU A 521 20.75 3.73 -5.72
N SER A 522 19.43 3.72 -5.89
CA SER A 522 18.55 4.86 -5.60
C SER A 522 18.01 4.86 -4.16
N SER A 523 17.33 3.77 -3.78
CA SER A 523 16.58 3.63 -2.52
C SER A 523 16.41 2.15 -2.14
N LYS A 524 16.13 1.89 -0.85
CA LYS A 524 15.78 0.56 -0.32
C LYS A 524 14.61 0.64 0.64
N GLY A 525 13.57 -0.15 0.39
CA GLY A 525 12.35 -0.22 1.20
C GLY A 525 12.56 -0.93 2.54
N ARG A 526 11.46 -1.18 3.27
CA ARG A 526 11.41 -1.80 4.61
C ARG A 526 12.35 -3.01 4.78
N ASN A 527 12.78 -3.26 6.02
CA ASN A 527 13.69 -4.34 6.42
C ASN A 527 15.10 -4.17 5.82
N TYR A 528 15.92 -3.34 6.46
CA TYR A 528 17.37 -3.25 6.28
C TYR A 528 18.03 -2.72 7.56
N THR A 529 19.34 -2.98 7.71
CA THR A 529 20.20 -2.20 8.62
C THR A 529 21.36 -1.61 7.82
N MET A 530 21.52 -0.29 7.85
CA MET A 530 22.69 0.43 7.36
C MET A 530 23.52 0.90 8.55
N SER A 531 24.57 0.15 8.88
CA SER A 531 25.62 0.62 9.79
C SER A 531 26.53 1.60 9.06
N PHE A 532 26.98 2.67 9.73
CA PHE A 532 27.96 3.63 9.24
C PHE A 532 28.79 4.22 10.38
N SER A 533 29.91 4.86 10.06
CA SER A 533 30.79 5.48 11.06
C SER A 533 31.16 6.88 10.59
N ILE A 534 30.85 7.90 11.40
CA ILE A 534 30.85 9.32 11.01
C ILE A 534 31.61 10.19 12.01
N LYS A 535 32.24 11.26 11.52
CA LYS A 535 32.95 12.28 12.31
C LYS A 535 32.68 13.67 11.72
N PRO A 536 31.78 14.47 12.34
CA PRO A 536 31.61 15.88 11.99
C PRO A 536 32.89 16.66 12.31
N THR A 537 33.39 17.42 11.35
CA THR A 537 34.59 18.29 11.52
C THR A 537 34.22 19.74 11.86
N SER A 538 32.93 20.05 11.81
CA SER A 538 32.31 21.31 12.22
C SER A 538 30.86 21.02 12.64
N ASP A 539 30.18 22.03 13.16
CA ASP A 539 28.75 22.06 13.45
C ASP A 539 27.87 22.32 12.21
N ALA A 540 28.46 22.37 11.00
CA ALA A 540 27.76 22.70 9.76
C ALA A 540 26.66 21.67 9.41
N LYS A 541 25.46 22.17 9.13
CA LYS A 541 24.25 21.38 8.90
C LYS A 541 24.07 20.97 7.45
N GLY A 542 23.29 19.90 7.22
CA GLY A 542 22.99 19.40 5.89
C GLY A 542 22.72 17.88 5.87
N PRO A 543 22.54 17.30 4.67
CA PRO A 543 22.46 15.85 4.50
C PRO A 543 23.71 15.12 5.04
N ILE A 544 23.53 13.83 5.26
CA ILE A 544 24.57 12.81 5.45
C ILE A 544 24.34 11.74 4.38
N PHE A 545 23.09 11.26 4.30
CA PHE A 545 22.59 10.38 3.26
C PHE A 545 21.37 11.00 2.60
N THR A 546 21.16 10.73 1.32
CA THR A 546 20.03 11.13 0.48
C THR A 546 19.65 9.94 -0.41
N GLY A 547 18.53 10.02 -1.14
CA GLY A 547 18.04 8.97 -2.01
C GLY A 547 16.83 9.46 -2.80
N GLY A 548 16.22 8.59 -3.61
CA GLY A 548 15.08 8.97 -4.44
C GLY A 548 13.85 9.41 -3.64
N ASP A 549 13.62 8.79 -2.48
CA ASP A 549 12.40 8.98 -1.69
C ASP A 549 12.64 9.72 -0.35
N SER A 550 13.89 10.08 -0.02
CA SER A 550 14.30 10.30 1.38
C SER A 550 15.74 10.81 1.63
N ALA A 551 16.04 11.15 2.90
CA ALA A 551 17.37 11.52 3.38
C ALA A 551 17.56 11.35 4.91
N LEU A 552 18.82 11.28 5.37
CA LEU A 552 19.25 11.45 6.77
C LEU A 552 20.19 12.67 6.84
N TRP A 553 19.93 13.61 7.75
CA TRP A 553 20.63 14.89 7.86
C TRP A 553 21.27 15.10 9.24
N HIS A 554 22.43 15.76 9.28
CA HIS A 554 23.01 16.34 10.50
C HIS A 554 22.40 17.71 10.74
N GLY A 555 21.14 17.74 11.18
CA GLY A 555 20.39 18.97 11.35
C GLY A 555 20.01 19.66 10.04
N ASN A 556 19.16 20.68 10.15
CA ASN A 556 18.91 21.66 9.10
C ASN A 556 19.41 23.03 9.56
N GLY A 557 19.37 24.06 8.70
CA GLY A 557 19.99 25.36 8.97
C GLY A 557 19.54 26.11 10.25
N THR A 558 18.49 25.65 10.95
CA THR A 558 18.02 26.22 12.22
C THR A 558 17.91 25.20 13.37
N VAL A 559 18.21 23.92 13.15
CA VAL A 559 17.97 22.83 14.12
C VAL A 559 19.15 21.84 14.14
N ASP A 560 19.77 21.66 15.30
CA ASP A 560 20.93 20.75 15.51
C ASP A 560 20.60 19.25 15.49
N SER A 561 19.34 18.87 15.63
CA SER A 561 18.90 17.47 15.69
C SER A 561 19.22 16.69 14.42
N VAL A 562 19.80 15.50 14.57
CA VAL A 562 19.77 14.49 13.51
C VAL A 562 18.32 14.22 13.12
N MET A 563 18.02 14.34 11.84
CA MET A 563 16.67 14.24 11.32
C MET A 563 16.63 13.41 10.05
N ALA A 564 15.51 12.73 9.86
CA ALA A 564 15.19 11.99 8.66
C ALA A 564 14.15 12.78 7.85
N TRP A 565 14.21 12.65 6.53
CA TRP A 565 13.33 13.30 5.57
C TRP A 565 12.77 12.25 4.61
N SER A 566 11.48 12.30 4.26
CA SER A 566 10.88 11.45 3.23
C SER A 566 9.53 12.01 2.77
N GLY A 567 9.26 11.98 1.45
CA GLY A 567 8.35 12.96 0.85
C GLY A 567 8.85 14.37 1.22
N ASP A 568 7.95 15.29 1.58
CA ASP A 568 8.34 16.58 2.17
C ASP A 568 8.46 16.58 3.71
N ASN A 569 8.24 15.44 4.36
CA ASN A 569 8.11 15.35 5.82
C ASN A 569 9.47 15.29 6.54
N LEU A 570 9.57 15.95 7.70
CA LEU A 570 10.75 15.92 8.58
C LEU A 570 10.46 15.24 9.92
N TYR A 571 11.33 14.29 10.29
CA TYR A 571 11.26 13.50 11.51
C TYR A 571 12.57 13.70 12.30
N ALA A 572 12.53 14.51 13.37
CA ALA A 572 13.72 14.90 14.12
C ALA A 572 13.91 14.08 15.42
N LEU A 573 15.14 13.66 15.70
CA LEU A 573 15.51 13.01 16.96
C LEU A 573 15.97 14.03 18.01
N ASN A 574 15.93 13.64 19.29
CA ASN A 574 16.56 14.40 20.37
C ASN A 574 18.05 14.03 20.52
N TYR A 575 18.82 14.13 19.43
CA TYR A 575 20.22 13.72 19.34
C TYR A 575 20.98 14.50 18.26
N THR A 576 22.27 14.75 18.48
CA THR A 576 23.19 15.43 17.56
C THR A 576 24.54 14.69 17.58
N PHE A 577 25.14 14.44 16.40
CA PHE A 577 26.48 13.83 16.33
C PHE A 577 27.55 14.75 16.94
N PRO A 578 28.43 14.26 17.83
CA PRO A 578 29.47 15.06 18.48
C PRO A 578 30.54 15.54 17.49
N VAL A 579 30.84 16.84 17.51
CA VAL A 579 31.83 17.46 16.62
C VAL A 579 33.25 17.11 17.07
N GLY A 580 34.07 16.61 16.14
CA GLY A 580 35.45 16.19 16.35
C GLY A 580 35.63 14.71 16.69
N GLU A 581 34.56 14.02 17.09
CA GLU A 581 34.58 12.64 17.57
C GLU A 581 34.02 11.65 16.54
N TRP A 582 34.36 10.36 16.68
CA TRP A 582 33.84 9.29 15.84
C TRP A 582 32.59 8.66 16.49
N THR A 583 31.47 8.67 15.76
CA THR A 583 30.26 7.92 16.14
C THR A 583 30.07 6.75 15.19
N ASN A 584 29.87 5.56 15.76
CA ASN A 584 29.40 4.39 15.02
C ASN A 584 27.87 4.37 15.15
N ALA A 585 27.16 4.43 14.03
CA ALA A 585 25.70 4.48 14.00
C ALA A 585 25.13 3.34 13.16
N SER A 586 23.86 3.00 13.38
CA SER A 586 23.10 2.11 12.50
C SER A 586 21.70 2.65 12.29
N LEU A 587 21.37 2.92 11.03
CA LEU A 587 20.02 3.24 10.59
C LEU A 587 19.29 1.93 10.29
N ILE A 588 18.27 1.63 11.08
CA ILE A 588 17.56 0.34 11.08
C ILE A 588 16.13 0.61 10.67
N ALA A 589 15.68 0.11 9.52
CA ALA A 589 14.26 0.09 9.15
C ALA A 589 13.72 -1.33 9.32
N LYS A 590 12.69 -1.49 10.14
CA LYS A 590 12.12 -2.78 10.51
C LYS A 590 10.60 -2.71 10.52
N GLY A 591 9.96 -3.39 9.57
CA GLY A 591 8.52 -3.29 9.34
C GLY A 591 8.11 -1.84 9.08
N ASP A 592 7.17 -1.37 9.88
CA ASP A 592 6.52 -0.05 9.89
C ASP A 592 7.33 1.06 10.61
N ARG A 593 8.61 0.83 10.96
CA ARG A 593 9.36 1.71 11.89
C ARG A 593 10.84 1.87 11.52
N THR A 594 11.39 3.08 11.69
CA THR A 594 12.82 3.38 11.46
C THR A 594 13.51 3.95 12.71
N PHE A 595 14.74 3.52 12.97
CA PHE A 595 15.53 3.86 14.16
C PHE A 595 16.96 4.26 13.80
N LEU A 596 17.56 5.16 14.61
CA LEU A 596 18.99 5.40 14.68
C LEU A 596 19.54 4.82 15.98
N ASP A 597 20.32 3.75 15.88
CA ASP A 597 21.20 3.28 16.95
C ASP A 597 22.55 4.01 16.86
N VAL A 598 23.15 4.34 18.01
CA VAL A 598 24.50 4.93 18.13
C VAL A 598 25.37 4.20 19.17
N GLY A 599 24.94 3.01 19.63
CA GLY A 599 25.64 2.18 20.62
C GLY A 599 25.42 2.59 22.08
N GLU A 600 24.92 3.79 22.35
CA GLU A 600 24.56 4.27 23.69
C GLU A 600 23.04 4.23 23.92
N GLY A 601 22.56 3.18 24.62
CA GLY A 601 21.17 3.07 25.06
C GLY A 601 20.29 2.15 24.20
N GLU A 602 19.02 2.52 24.06
CA GLU A 602 18.04 1.86 23.17
C GLU A 602 17.95 2.66 21.86
N PRO A 603 17.80 2.02 20.68
CA PRO A 603 17.75 2.73 19.39
C PRO A 603 16.66 3.82 19.33
N MET A 604 17.04 5.00 18.85
CA MET A 604 16.18 6.18 18.82
C MET A 604 15.26 6.14 17.60
N GLU A 605 13.95 6.09 17.83
CA GLU A 605 12.96 5.95 16.77
C GLU A 605 12.61 7.31 16.12
N PHE A 606 12.60 7.37 14.79
CA PHE A 606 12.10 8.52 14.05
C PHE A 606 10.57 8.54 14.14
N LYS A 607 10.01 9.63 14.67
CA LYS A 607 8.55 9.81 14.78
C LYS A 607 8.14 11.24 14.46
N THR A 608 6.92 11.36 13.94
CA THR A 608 6.14 12.60 14.02
C THR A 608 5.40 12.66 15.36
N ILE A 609 4.94 13.83 15.77
CA ILE A 609 3.95 13.97 16.85
C ILE A 609 2.75 14.68 16.25
N LEU A 610 1.80 13.88 15.79
CA LEU A 610 0.50 14.36 15.35
C LEU A 610 -0.23 14.97 16.55
N GLY A 611 -0.63 16.23 16.43
CA GLY A 611 -1.72 16.74 17.27
C GLY A 611 -3.03 16.14 16.77
N ILE A 612 -3.99 15.90 17.68
CA ILE A 612 -5.27 15.22 17.39
C ILE A 612 -6.04 15.82 16.20
N ILE A 613 -5.78 17.09 15.83
CA ILE A 613 -6.29 17.72 14.60
C ILE A 613 -5.18 18.52 13.91
N GLY A 614 -4.10 17.85 13.48
CA GLY A 614 -3.05 18.32 12.56
C GLY A 614 -2.15 19.49 13.00
N THR A 615 -2.56 20.31 13.97
CA THR A 615 -2.01 21.66 14.22
C THR A 615 -1.73 21.96 15.70
N SER A 616 -1.71 20.90 16.52
CA SER A 616 -1.34 20.81 17.94
C SER A 616 -2.29 21.35 19.03
N PHE A 617 -2.57 20.47 19.98
CA PHE A 617 -2.54 20.71 21.44
C PHE A 617 -1.86 19.47 22.06
N LYS A 618 -1.11 19.61 23.16
CA LYS A 618 -0.33 18.51 23.76
C LYS A 618 -0.81 18.14 25.16
N GLU A 619 -1.06 16.85 25.38
CA GLU A 619 -0.49 16.15 26.53
C GLU A 619 0.06 14.77 26.09
N LYS A 620 0.56 13.94 27.01
CA LYS A 620 1.56 12.88 26.69
C LYS A 620 0.98 11.48 26.44
N GLU A 621 1.82 10.65 25.81
CA GLU A 621 1.72 9.19 25.62
C GLU A 621 0.68 8.70 24.59
N GLY A 622 0.94 9.05 23.33
CA GLY A 622 0.31 8.47 22.14
C GLY A 622 0.93 9.12 20.91
N GLY A 623 1.51 8.32 20.01
CA GLY A 623 2.16 8.84 18.81
C GLY A 623 2.38 7.71 17.81
N GLU A 624 1.82 7.88 16.61
CA GLU A 624 1.97 6.93 15.53
C GLU A 624 3.44 6.85 15.09
N SER A 625 3.82 5.67 14.62
CA SER A 625 5.19 5.39 14.19
C SER A 625 5.20 5.40 12.67
N VAL A 626 6.18 6.07 12.06
CA VAL A 626 6.22 6.26 10.61
C VAL A 626 7.51 5.63 10.09
N VAL A 627 7.42 4.83 9.03
CA VAL A 627 8.62 4.40 8.30
C VAL A 627 9.24 5.63 7.66
N VAL A 628 10.49 5.90 8.01
CA VAL A 628 11.36 6.68 7.12
C VAL A 628 12.19 5.68 6.33
N VAL A 629 11.75 5.42 5.11
CA VAL A 629 12.49 4.60 4.14
C VAL A 629 13.72 5.42 3.76
N ILE A 630 14.95 4.90 3.88
CA ILE A 630 16.19 5.63 3.56
C ILE A 630 17.19 4.70 2.89
N GLN A 631 17.90 5.18 1.86
CA GLN A 631 19.22 4.63 1.54
C GLN A 631 20.23 5.71 1.06
N VAL A 632 21.22 5.35 0.23
CA VAL A 632 22.62 5.79 0.44
C VAL A 632 23.23 6.62 -0.69
N LEU A 633 22.94 7.93 -0.72
CA LEU A 633 23.68 8.94 -1.48
C LEU A 633 24.37 9.91 -0.51
N LEU A 634 25.70 9.89 -0.42
CA LEU A 634 26.49 10.62 0.59
C LEU A 634 26.81 12.04 0.10
N LEU A 635 26.29 13.06 0.78
CA LEU A 635 26.45 14.47 0.41
C LEU A 635 26.83 15.35 1.61
N ALA A 636 27.93 16.10 1.45
CA ALA A 636 28.41 17.24 2.26
C ALA A 636 28.90 17.06 3.73
N ARG A 637 30.07 17.67 3.99
CA ARG A 637 30.60 18.20 5.27
C ARG A 637 30.84 17.25 6.49
N THR A 638 30.95 15.93 6.30
CA THR A 638 31.38 14.94 7.35
C THR A 638 32.47 13.96 6.86
N VAL A 639 33.20 13.30 7.78
CA VAL A 639 34.26 12.29 7.49
C VAL A 639 33.80 10.87 7.86
N VAL A 640 34.17 9.82 7.09
CA VAL A 640 33.50 8.50 7.14
C VAL A 640 34.42 7.24 6.90
N GLY A 641 34.47 6.22 7.81
CA GLY A 641 35.11 4.86 7.64
C GLY A 641 35.94 4.28 8.86
N LYS A 642 36.38 2.99 9.00
CA LYS A 642 35.99 1.65 8.43
C LYS A 642 36.24 0.42 9.41
N ASN A 643 35.44 -0.67 9.35
CA ASN A 643 35.45 -2.03 10.01
C ASN A 643 35.30 -2.29 11.57
N VAL A 644 34.09 -2.61 12.12
CA VAL A 644 33.81 -3.21 13.48
C VAL A 644 33.91 -4.77 13.49
N ARG A 645 34.07 -5.42 14.65
CA ARG A 645 34.21 -6.89 14.81
C ARG A 645 32.93 -7.72 14.59
N PRO A 646 33.04 -8.97 14.08
CA PRO A 646 31.90 -9.86 13.83
C PRO A 646 31.40 -10.61 15.07
N TRP A 647 30.13 -11.02 15.03
CA TRP A 647 29.55 -12.08 15.87
C TRP A 647 28.81 -13.12 15.02
N THR A 648 28.75 -14.35 15.51
CA THR A 648 28.31 -15.54 14.76
C THR A 648 26.83 -15.85 14.96
N HIS A 649 26.11 -16.12 13.88
CA HIS A 649 24.95 -17.02 13.95
C HIS A 649 25.41 -18.48 14.01
N THR A 650 24.77 -19.27 14.87
CA THR A 650 25.01 -20.71 15.01
C THR A 650 24.54 -21.44 13.75
N VAL A 651 25.42 -22.26 13.15
CA VAL A 651 25.08 -23.06 11.97
C VAL A 651 24.15 -24.21 12.34
N LEU A 652 22.99 -24.27 11.68
CA LEU A 652 22.31 -25.53 11.38
C LEU A 652 22.23 -25.70 9.86
N LYS A 653 22.93 -26.72 9.36
CA LYS A 653 22.84 -27.25 8.00
C LYS A 653 21.95 -28.50 8.04
N PRO A 654 21.26 -28.85 6.94
CA PRO A 654 21.89 -29.75 5.96
C PRO A 654 21.98 -29.17 4.54
N CYS A 655 22.66 -29.89 3.65
CA CYS A 655 22.84 -29.55 2.24
C CYS A 655 21.81 -30.25 1.34
N LEU A 656 21.63 -29.77 0.09
CA LEU A 656 21.97 -30.62 -1.05
C LEU A 656 22.46 -29.83 -2.29
N ASP A 657 23.32 -30.50 -3.06
CA ASP A 657 23.96 -30.09 -4.31
C ASP A 657 22.96 -30.10 -5.52
N ARG A 658 23.24 -29.67 -6.77
CA ARG A 658 24.51 -29.34 -7.48
C ARG A 658 24.32 -28.48 -8.75
N ALA A 659 25.30 -27.61 -9.03
CA ALA A 659 26.01 -27.22 -10.28
C ALA A 659 25.40 -27.47 -11.70
N LEU A 660 25.76 -26.72 -12.77
CA LEU A 660 27.02 -26.68 -13.56
C LEU A 660 26.96 -25.46 -14.57
N ARG A 661 27.97 -24.91 -15.28
CA ARG A 661 29.46 -25.03 -15.35
C ARG A 661 30.13 -23.86 -16.16
N ILE A 662 31.30 -23.39 -15.70
CA ILE A 662 32.58 -23.09 -16.43
C ILE A 662 32.55 -22.30 -17.78
N ASN A 663 33.23 -21.12 -17.83
CA ASN A 663 34.52 -21.02 -18.54
C ASN A 663 35.47 -19.90 -18.04
N HIS A 664 36.76 -19.97 -18.43
CA HIS A 664 37.88 -19.22 -17.84
C HIS A 664 38.44 -18.09 -18.74
N ALA A 665 38.97 -17.05 -18.08
CA ALA A 665 40.17 -16.32 -18.53
C ALA A 665 41.01 -15.91 -17.30
N ILE A 666 42.34 -15.95 -17.40
CA ILE A 666 43.27 -15.74 -16.28
C ILE A 666 44.23 -14.60 -16.62
N PHE A 667 44.44 -13.67 -15.69
CA PHE A 667 45.70 -12.92 -15.58
C PHE A 667 46.16 -12.82 -14.13
N THR A 668 47.37 -13.33 -13.89
CA THR A 668 48.03 -13.34 -12.57
C THR A 668 48.90 -12.10 -12.39
N CYS A 669 48.91 -11.55 -11.19
CA CYS A 669 49.99 -10.69 -10.69
C CYS A 669 50.37 -11.13 -9.27
N LEU A 670 51.65 -10.96 -8.93
CA LEU A 670 52.32 -11.69 -7.86
C LEU A 670 52.34 -10.93 -6.52
N SER A 671 52.08 -11.64 -5.43
CA SER A 671 52.44 -11.18 -4.08
C SER A 671 53.93 -11.36 -3.80
N PRO A 672 54.54 -10.47 -3.00
CA PRO A 672 55.54 -10.86 -2.01
C PRO A 672 54.91 -10.87 -0.61
N ALA A 673 55.36 -11.79 0.26
CA ALA A 673 54.79 -11.96 1.60
C ALA A 673 55.73 -11.44 2.70
N ALA A 674 55.16 -10.73 3.69
CA ALA A 674 55.78 -10.51 4.99
C ALA A 674 54.70 -10.23 6.05
N ALA A 675 54.89 -10.75 7.27
CA ALA A 675 54.15 -10.37 8.48
C ALA A 675 55.13 -10.41 9.66
N PRO A 676 54.97 -9.52 10.67
CA PRO A 676 54.27 -10.01 11.87
C PRO A 676 53.43 -8.99 12.66
N ARG A 677 52.21 -9.42 13.03
CA ARG A 677 51.49 -9.22 14.32
C ARG A 677 51.30 -7.82 14.96
N ARG A 678 50.00 -7.48 15.12
CA ARG A 678 49.35 -6.61 16.17
C ARG A 678 49.67 -5.11 16.07
N ASP A 679 48.69 -4.20 16.05
CA ASP A 679 47.60 -4.07 17.03
C ASP A 679 46.19 -3.78 16.43
N ALA A 680 45.24 -3.25 17.23
CA ALA A 680 43.79 -3.22 16.97
C ALA A 680 43.25 -2.21 15.91
N THR A 681 42.09 -2.55 15.31
CA THR A 681 41.34 -1.80 14.25
C THR A 681 39.82 -2.10 14.34
N ARG A 682 38.80 -1.35 13.86
CA ARG A 682 38.44 0.11 13.63
C ARG A 682 36.84 0.17 13.58
N PRO A 683 36.09 1.03 12.83
CA PRO A 683 34.60 0.88 12.70
C PRO A 683 33.88 1.15 11.31
N SER A 684 32.86 0.37 10.87
CA SER A 684 32.40 0.21 9.45
C SER A 684 31.36 1.17 8.82
N ILE A 685 31.19 1.05 7.48
CA ILE A 685 29.86 1.12 6.81
C ILE A 685 29.50 -0.27 6.25
N PHE A 686 28.25 -0.72 6.43
CA PHE A 686 27.75 -2.03 6.00
C PHE A 686 26.22 -1.99 5.84
N VAL A 687 25.65 -2.63 4.82
CA VAL A 687 24.19 -2.78 4.68
C VAL A 687 23.79 -4.24 4.61
N GLN A 688 22.94 -4.68 5.54
CA GLN A 688 22.37 -6.04 5.56
C GLN A 688 20.87 -6.08 5.27
N LEU A 689 20.48 -7.12 4.54
CA LEU A 689 19.16 -7.71 4.51
C LEU A 689 19.00 -8.68 5.69
N ASP A 690 17.84 -8.64 6.34
CA ASP A 690 17.35 -9.79 7.11
C ASP A 690 16.71 -10.78 6.13
N ALA A 691 17.06 -12.05 6.25
CA ALA A 691 16.43 -13.13 5.48
C ALA A 691 15.51 -13.95 6.39
N HIS A 692 14.22 -14.02 6.07
CA HIS A 692 13.37 -15.20 6.30
C HIS A 692 12.00 -15.04 5.63
N THR A 693 11.62 -16.02 4.81
CA THR A 693 10.21 -16.27 4.43
C THR A 693 9.55 -17.17 5.48
N VAL A 694 8.24 -17.01 5.65
CA VAL A 694 7.27 -17.71 6.51
C VAL A 694 7.77 -18.95 7.29
N MET A 695 7.81 -18.82 8.62
CA MET A 695 7.22 -19.80 9.55
C MET A 695 6.58 -19.07 10.74
N THR A 696 5.58 -19.69 11.37
CA THR A 696 4.61 -19.00 12.23
C THR A 696 5.08 -18.78 13.68
N THR A 697 5.08 -17.52 14.13
CA THR A 697 4.36 -16.98 15.33
C THR A 697 4.91 -15.60 15.75
N PRO A 698 4.08 -14.67 16.27
CA PRO A 698 4.51 -13.29 16.56
C PRO A 698 4.95 -13.06 18.03
N ARG A 699 5.74 -11.99 18.26
CA ARG A 699 5.87 -11.33 19.58
C ARG A 699 5.99 -9.79 19.42
N PRO A 700 5.00 -9.00 19.91
CA PRO A 700 4.89 -7.55 19.65
C PRO A 700 5.72 -6.64 20.58
N PRO A 701 5.86 -5.33 20.27
CA PRO A 701 6.73 -4.38 20.98
C PRO A 701 6.23 -3.91 22.37
N ARG A 702 6.93 -2.94 22.97
CA ARG A 702 6.56 -2.29 24.25
C ARG A 702 5.63 -1.08 24.01
N VAL A 703 4.41 -1.20 24.50
CA VAL A 703 3.48 -0.09 24.82
C VAL A 703 3.48 0.11 26.35
N SER A 704 2.57 0.93 26.90
CA SER A 704 2.35 1.18 28.33
C SER A 704 2.42 -0.08 29.20
N SER A 705 2.80 0.09 30.48
CA SER A 705 3.12 -1.04 31.37
C SER A 705 1.92 -1.95 31.70
N GLY A 706 0.69 -1.47 31.52
CA GLY A 706 -0.52 -2.29 31.54
C GLY A 706 -0.72 -3.03 30.21
N GLU A 707 -0.93 -2.31 29.12
CA GLU A 707 -1.40 -2.87 27.86
C GLU A 707 -0.42 -3.88 27.25
N ALA A 708 0.89 -3.59 27.29
CA ALA A 708 1.92 -4.49 26.75
C ALA A 708 2.02 -5.84 27.50
N SER A 709 1.38 -5.98 28.66
CA SER A 709 1.31 -7.24 29.40
C SER A 709 0.17 -8.16 28.92
N ILE A 710 -0.88 -7.65 28.28
CA ILE A 710 -1.99 -8.50 27.79
C ILE A 710 -1.55 -9.38 26.60
N PRO A 711 -0.90 -8.85 25.53
CA PRO A 711 -0.37 -9.69 24.45
C PRO A 711 0.64 -10.72 24.96
N ARG A 712 1.50 -10.36 25.93
CA ARG A 712 2.47 -11.28 26.55
C ARG A 712 1.79 -12.38 27.36
N GLY A 713 0.74 -12.05 28.12
CA GLY A 713 -0.07 -13.04 28.83
C GLY A 713 -0.79 -13.99 27.87
N ARG A 714 -1.38 -13.47 26.78
CA ARG A 714 -2.06 -14.27 25.74
C ARG A 714 -1.08 -15.19 25.02
N GLN A 715 0.10 -14.69 24.69
CA GLN A 715 1.16 -15.48 24.08
C GLN A 715 1.70 -16.55 25.03
N ALA A 716 1.97 -16.21 26.30
CA ALA A 716 2.36 -17.19 27.31
C ALA A 716 1.29 -18.27 27.53
N TYR A 717 -0.01 -17.95 27.41
CA TYR A 717 -1.09 -18.93 27.45
C TYR A 717 -1.08 -19.86 26.22
N ALA A 718 -0.87 -19.32 25.01
CA ALA A 718 -0.73 -20.11 23.79
C ALA A 718 0.53 -21.01 23.80
N GLU A 719 1.63 -20.52 24.37
CA GLU A 719 2.88 -21.27 24.61
C GLU A 719 2.79 -22.27 25.79
N GLY A 720 1.62 -22.42 26.44
CA GLY A 720 1.41 -23.32 27.59
C GLY A 720 2.07 -22.88 28.90
N GLN A 721 2.69 -21.70 28.93
CA GLN A 721 3.40 -21.11 30.08
C GLN A 721 2.40 -20.45 31.06
N TYR A 722 1.44 -21.23 31.56
CA TYR A 722 0.28 -20.71 32.30
C TYR A 722 0.62 -19.88 33.56
N LYS A 723 1.76 -20.14 34.22
CA LYS A 723 2.25 -19.32 35.35
C LYS A 723 2.62 -17.90 34.89
N THR A 724 3.46 -17.79 33.87
CA THR A 724 3.88 -16.53 33.25
C THR A 724 2.67 -15.75 32.71
N ALA A 725 1.67 -16.45 32.15
CA ALA A 725 0.41 -15.85 31.74
C ALA A 725 -0.37 -15.24 32.92
N ILE A 726 -0.53 -15.98 34.03
CA ILE A 726 -1.16 -15.50 35.26
C ILE A 726 -0.41 -14.29 35.82
N GLU A 727 0.92 -14.29 35.82
CA GLU A 727 1.74 -13.18 36.31
C GLU A 727 1.50 -11.90 35.50
N HIS A 728 1.54 -11.99 34.16
CA HIS A 728 1.24 -10.87 33.28
C HIS A 728 -0.18 -10.32 33.45
N PHE A 729 -1.22 -11.16 33.43
CA PHE A 729 -2.59 -10.70 33.61
C PHE A 729 -2.84 -10.15 35.03
N THR A 730 -2.17 -10.70 36.05
CA THR A 730 -2.27 -10.20 37.43
C THR A 730 -1.62 -8.84 37.60
N LEU A 731 -0.53 -8.55 36.89
CA LEU A 731 0.09 -7.22 36.88
C LEU A 731 -0.89 -6.16 36.35
N VAL A 732 -1.59 -6.44 35.25
CA VAL A 732 -2.61 -5.54 34.68
C VAL A 732 -3.81 -5.36 35.61
N ALA A 733 -4.38 -6.46 36.11
CA ALA A 733 -5.54 -6.39 37.00
C ALA A 733 -5.23 -5.66 38.32
N ASN A 734 -3.99 -5.75 38.82
CA ASN A 734 -3.57 -5.04 40.02
C ASN A 734 -3.25 -3.55 39.79
N ALA A 735 -2.91 -3.14 38.56
CA ALA A 735 -2.62 -1.75 38.23
C ALA A 735 -3.88 -0.85 38.31
N CYS A 736 -5.05 -1.39 37.96
CA CYS A 736 -6.28 -0.62 37.91
C CYS A 736 -6.72 -0.08 39.28
N SER A 737 -7.11 1.20 39.32
CA SER A 737 -7.63 1.88 40.51
C SER A 737 -8.86 1.19 41.13
N CYS A 738 -9.63 0.44 40.34
CA CYS A 738 -10.78 -0.34 40.79
C CYS A 738 -10.43 -1.43 41.82
N ASN A 739 -9.17 -1.88 41.92
CA ASN A 739 -8.72 -2.87 42.89
C ASN A 739 -8.51 -2.27 44.31
N ARG A 740 -8.54 -0.94 44.47
CA ARG A 740 -8.24 -0.24 45.73
C ARG A 740 -9.45 -0.08 46.67
N GLY A 741 -10.36 -1.05 46.70
CA GLY A 741 -11.67 -0.93 47.37
C GLY A 741 -12.10 -2.19 48.15
N GLY A 742 -12.91 -1.99 49.20
CA GLY A 742 -13.38 -3.04 50.10
C GLY A 742 -14.39 -4.03 49.48
N ARG A 743 -14.75 -5.05 50.29
CA ARG A 743 -15.62 -6.17 49.91
C ARG A 743 -16.98 -5.70 49.36
N ARG A 744 -17.36 -6.20 48.18
CA ARG A 744 -18.55 -5.78 47.42
C ARG A 744 -19.74 -6.72 47.63
N GLU A 745 -20.95 -6.18 47.46
CA GLU A 745 -22.20 -6.95 47.43
C GLU A 745 -22.43 -7.51 46.03
N ARG A 746 -22.58 -8.84 45.91
CA ARG A 746 -22.81 -9.52 44.62
C ARG A 746 -24.11 -9.09 43.95
N CYS A 747 -24.04 -8.89 42.63
CA CYS A 747 -25.19 -8.56 41.80
C CYS A 747 -26.09 -9.79 41.59
N LYS A 748 -27.24 -9.85 42.27
CA LYS A 748 -28.21 -10.96 42.15
C LYS A 748 -28.95 -11.05 40.79
N CYS A 749 -28.68 -10.15 39.84
CA CYS A 749 -29.18 -10.30 38.46
C CYS A 749 -28.37 -11.33 37.67
N LYS A 750 -27.06 -11.45 37.94
CA LYS A 750 -26.10 -12.07 37.03
C LYS A 750 -25.62 -13.39 37.61
N ASP A 751 -25.85 -14.47 36.88
CA ASP A 751 -25.55 -15.83 37.32
C ASP A 751 -24.52 -16.49 36.38
N PHE A 752 -23.24 -16.34 36.71
CA PHE A 752 -22.17 -16.98 35.95
C PHE A 752 -22.18 -18.51 36.06
N GLU A 753 -22.79 -19.08 37.10
CA GLU A 753 -22.84 -20.55 37.26
C GLU A 753 -23.90 -21.14 36.33
N LYS A 754 -25.02 -20.43 36.11
CA LYS A 754 -25.98 -20.75 35.05
C LYS A 754 -25.39 -20.49 33.66
N VAL A 755 -24.78 -19.33 33.42
CA VAL A 755 -24.19 -18.99 32.10
C VAL A 755 -23.10 -20.00 31.69
N ALA A 756 -22.28 -20.48 32.63
CA ALA A 756 -21.30 -21.53 32.37
C ALA A 756 -21.94 -22.93 32.14
N GLN A 757 -23.07 -23.24 32.76
CA GLN A 757 -23.83 -24.48 32.49
C GLN A 757 -24.52 -24.44 31.12
N ASP A 758 -25.04 -23.29 30.72
CA ASP A 758 -25.69 -23.05 29.43
C ASP A 758 -24.67 -22.90 28.26
N GLY A 759 -23.36 -23.02 28.53
CA GLY A 759 -22.28 -22.86 27.54
C GLY A 759 -22.15 -21.44 26.98
N ALA A 760 -22.75 -20.45 27.64
CA ALA A 760 -22.85 -19.07 27.16
C ALA A 760 -21.66 -18.20 27.60
N SER A 761 -21.42 -17.10 26.88
CA SER A 761 -20.29 -16.21 27.14
C SER A 761 -20.48 -15.37 28.40
N ILE A 762 -19.63 -15.62 29.42
CA ILE A 762 -19.55 -14.83 30.65
C ILE A 762 -19.24 -13.35 30.34
N PHE A 763 -18.46 -13.06 29.29
CA PHE A 763 -18.23 -11.70 28.82
C PHE A 763 -19.51 -11.02 28.30
N LYS A 764 -20.35 -11.72 27.51
CA LYS A 764 -21.65 -11.17 27.08
C LYS A 764 -22.59 -10.93 28.27
N GLU A 765 -22.62 -11.85 29.24
CA GLU A 765 -23.34 -11.63 30.51
C GLU A 765 -22.77 -10.43 31.28
N ALA A 766 -21.46 -10.23 31.32
CA ALA A 766 -20.81 -9.08 31.96
C ALA A 766 -21.30 -7.74 31.40
N MET A 767 -21.48 -7.65 30.08
CA MET A 767 -21.95 -6.44 29.38
C MET A 767 -23.48 -6.22 29.47
N HIS A 768 -24.28 -7.19 29.91
CA HIS A 768 -25.75 -7.04 30.00
C HIS A 768 -26.20 -5.97 31.02
N LYS A 769 -27.12 -5.07 30.64
CA LYS A 769 -27.60 -3.93 31.45
C LYS A 769 -28.61 -4.36 32.55
N CYS A 770 -28.14 -4.75 33.74
CA CYS A 770 -28.98 -5.01 34.93
C CYS A 770 -29.31 -3.74 35.75
N SER A 771 -30.49 -3.73 36.39
CA SER A 771 -31.08 -2.56 37.07
C SER A 771 -31.04 -2.57 38.62
N CYS A 772 -30.59 -3.64 39.28
CA CYS A 772 -30.65 -3.78 40.75
C CYS A 772 -29.63 -2.88 41.49
N ASP A 773 -29.84 -2.63 42.78
CA ASP A 773 -29.05 -1.65 43.55
C ASP A 773 -27.55 -1.95 43.63
N ALA A 774 -27.14 -3.22 43.62
CA ALA A 774 -25.73 -3.60 43.55
C ALA A 774 -25.03 -3.06 42.29
N SER A 775 -25.77 -2.87 41.18
CA SER A 775 -25.25 -2.23 39.96
C SER A 775 -25.08 -0.70 40.08
N ARG A 776 -25.73 -0.08 41.08
CA ARG A 776 -25.78 1.37 41.30
C ARG A 776 -24.83 1.85 42.41
N LYS A 777 -24.45 0.97 43.35
CA LYS A 777 -23.61 1.29 44.53
C LYS A 777 -22.11 1.43 44.27
N TYR A 778 -21.59 0.93 43.13
CA TYR A 778 -20.15 0.84 42.88
C TYR A 778 -19.71 1.58 41.62
N LYS A 779 -18.58 2.30 41.69
CA LYS A 779 -17.89 2.81 40.49
C LYS A 779 -17.55 1.62 39.57
N LYS A 780 -17.98 1.71 38.32
CA LYS A 780 -17.67 0.72 37.29
C LYS A 780 -16.26 0.91 36.75
N CYS A 781 -15.70 -0.17 36.21
CA CYS A 781 -14.42 -0.16 35.54
C CYS A 781 -14.67 0.17 34.06
N HIS A 782 -14.17 1.33 33.62
CA HIS A 782 -14.19 1.72 32.21
C HIS A 782 -12.86 1.39 31.50
N GLU A 783 -11.86 0.93 32.28
CA GLU A 783 -10.55 0.49 31.81
C GLU A 783 -10.66 -0.88 31.08
N PRO A 784 -10.52 -0.94 29.74
CA PRO A 784 -10.75 -2.18 28.99
C PRO A 784 -9.68 -3.24 29.27
N SER A 785 -8.44 -2.80 29.51
CA SER A 785 -7.30 -3.68 29.76
C SER A 785 -7.50 -4.52 31.03
N HIS A 786 -8.10 -3.94 32.08
CA HIS A 786 -8.42 -4.64 33.32
C HIS A 786 -9.48 -5.73 33.10
N ILE A 787 -10.52 -5.45 32.31
CA ILE A 787 -11.61 -6.39 32.02
C ILE A 787 -11.04 -7.58 31.23
N GLN A 788 -10.28 -7.32 30.17
CA GLN A 788 -9.59 -8.36 29.38
C GLN A 788 -8.61 -9.19 30.24
N ALA A 789 -7.86 -8.55 31.15
CA ALA A 789 -6.90 -9.26 32.01
C ALA A 789 -7.59 -10.22 32.99
N LEU A 790 -8.76 -9.87 33.55
CA LEU A 790 -9.53 -10.80 34.40
C LEU A 790 -10.12 -11.96 33.59
N ASP A 791 -10.66 -11.69 32.40
CA ASP A 791 -11.24 -12.71 31.51
C ASP A 791 -10.18 -13.73 31.07
N TYR A 792 -9.04 -13.27 30.54
CA TYR A 792 -7.94 -14.17 30.15
C TYR A 792 -7.32 -14.90 31.36
N ARG A 793 -7.22 -14.28 32.55
CA ARG A 793 -6.71 -14.97 33.74
C ARG A 793 -7.68 -16.05 34.24
N ALA A 794 -8.99 -15.83 34.13
CA ALA A 794 -9.99 -16.86 34.40
C ALA A 794 -9.80 -18.07 33.47
N ALA A 795 -9.69 -17.84 32.15
CA ALA A 795 -9.44 -18.90 31.17
C ALA A 795 -8.12 -19.66 31.43
N VAL A 796 -7.06 -18.98 31.88
CA VAL A 796 -5.82 -19.67 32.29
C VAL A 796 -6.04 -20.54 33.52
N PHE A 797 -6.78 -20.07 34.52
CA PHE A 797 -7.13 -20.88 35.70
C PHE A 797 -7.99 -22.10 35.34
N GLU A 798 -8.94 -21.98 34.40
CA GLU A 798 -9.72 -23.11 33.90
C GLU A 798 -8.84 -24.14 33.20
N LYS A 799 -7.94 -23.70 32.31
CA LYS A 799 -6.97 -24.57 31.62
C LYS A 799 -6.00 -25.28 32.57
N MET A 800 -5.75 -24.69 33.75
CA MET A 800 -4.98 -25.31 34.84
C MET A 800 -5.82 -26.16 35.82
N GLY A 801 -7.14 -26.32 35.60
CA GLY A 801 -8.05 -27.03 36.52
C GLY A 801 -8.30 -26.30 37.85
N ARG A 802 -7.94 -25.02 37.95
CA ARG A 802 -8.04 -24.19 39.16
C ARG A 802 -9.38 -23.44 39.21
N LEU A 803 -10.48 -24.18 39.08
CA LEU A 803 -11.84 -23.63 38.93
C LEU A 803 -12.23 -22.65 40.05
N ASP A 804 -11.80 -22.87 41.30
CA ASP A 804 -12.03 -21.97 42.44
C ASP A 804 -11.39 -20.57 42.30
N LEU A 805 -10.47 -20.39 41.35
CA LEU A 805 -9.85 -19.11 41.02
C LEU A 805 -10.50 -18.49 39.77
N ALA A 806 -10.78 -19.29 38.75
CA ALA A 806 -11.57 -18.87 37.59
C ALA A 806 -12.94 -18.30 38.01
N LYS A 807 -13.66 -19.00 38.89
CA LYS A 807 -14.95 -18.52 39.47
C LYS A 807 -14.83 -17.23 40.28
N LYS A 808 -13.63 -16.86 40.76
CA LYS A 808 -13.41 -15.58 41.47
C LYS A 808 -13.19 -14.44 40.48
N ASP A 809 -12.38 -14.66 39.45
CA ASP A 809 -12.14 -13.67 38.41
C ASP A 809 -13.40 -13.41 37.57
N ALA A 810 -14.14 -14.46 37.19
CA ALA A 810 -15.44 -14.33 36.54
C ALA A 810 -16.48 -13.57 37.38
N ALA A 811 -16.57 -13.85 38.69
CA ALA A 811 -17.46 -13.10 39.58
C ALA A 811 -17.02 -11.63 39.73
N TRP A 812 -15.71 -11.35 39.75
CA TRP A 812 -15.16 -10.00 39.83
C TRP A 812 -15.44 -9.21 38.54
N LEU A 813 -15.30 -9.84 37.37
CA LEU A 813 -15.66 -9.30 36.05
C LEU A 813 -17.10 -8.79 36.03
N LEU A 814 -18.06 -9.61 36.46
CA LEU A 814 -19.49 -9.25 36.53
C LEU A 814 -19.77 -8.07 37.47
N GLU A 815 -19.04 -7.96 38.57
CA GLU A 815 -19.19 -6.86 39.53
C GLU A 815 -18.68 -5.53 38.93
N ILE A 816 -17.57 -5.53 38.19
CA ILE A 816 -16.91 -4.30 37.70
C ILE A 816 -17.31 -3.83 36.30
N ALA A 817 -17.87 -4.68 35.45
CA ALA A 817 -18.13 -4.36 34.04
C ALA A 817 -18.99 -3.10 33.81
N PRO A 818 -18.72 -2.29 32.76
CA PRO A 818 -19.46 -1.08 32.42
C PRO A 818 -20.84 -1.40 31.82
N ARG A 819 -21.62 -0.37 31.49
CA ARG A 819 -22.98 -0.54 30.91
C ARG A 819 -23.04 -0.52 29.39
N SER A 820 -22.04 0.04 28.71
CA SER A 820 -21.88 -0.01 27.25
C SER A 820 -20.43 0.30 26.88
N LEU A 821 -20.01 -0.22 25.72
CA LEU A 821 -19.01 0.42 24.87
C LEU A 821 -19.82 1.02 23.71
N GLU A 822 -20.38 2.21 23.94
CA GLU A 822 -20.87 3.09 22.89
C GLU A 822 -19.71 4.05 22.57
N VAL A 823 -19.46 4.33 21.28
CA VAL A 823 -18.29 5.08 20.79
C VAL A 823 -18.35 6.54 21.27
N ALA A 824 -17.20 7.11 21.60
CA ALA A 824 -16.97 8.51 21.95
C ALA A 824 -15.55 8.92 21.54
#